data_AF-A0A229GPP1-F1
#
_entry.id   AF-A0A229GPP1-F1
#
_cell.length_a   1.000
_cell.length_b   1.000
_cell.length_c   1.000
_cell.angle_alpha   90.00
_cell.angle_beta   90.00
_cell.angle_gamma   90.00
#
_symmetry.space_group_name_H-M   'P 1'
#
loop_
_entity.id
_entity.type
_entity.pdbx_description
1 polymer ?
#
loop_
_entity_poly.entity_id
_entity_poly.type
_entity_poly.pdbx_seq_one_letter_code
_entity_poly.pdbx_strand_id
1 'polypeptide(L)'
;SSADSALQSVVTQIDGVAVKTITKADNTANFLKGDNILLTPESGGIKVALAKDLTGLNSVTTGNTVMNTSGVSFTGSTVNLSGTGLNNGGNQITNVKAGTEDMDAVNVGQLNLANTTIDKGLNFGGDSGTDVNRKLGQKLIVKGGDTINADSATKNISVTANGDDTLTVRLAKDINLGETGSVTTGNTQVNNAGITLYRGDNGQVVLTNNGLNNGNNKITNVAAGLLSATSKDAVNGSQLFKTNEDVAKGIKFDLNGTTKTYALGEAIQVATDANITTTAFGNGAKFGLADTIKIGGTSANAVSIDGTAGIVKGLTNTTFDASTTYTGGQAATQEQLSGLQSGISDTFDKGISFGGDNAPTTIKRKLGEKIIVKGGVSDPTKLTDSNIGVIADGTDTLTVKLAKDLTGLNSASFGNDVMISSNGLRAGTTVINTGGVSFSGSTVSLSSSGLNNGGNVITNVARGEATTDAVNVGQLNEVKQSAADANKGWNVSAQGANTSTVKPSDKVDLNNTDNNITVSKTAESNNVSFNLSKDIAVDSVKTGDATMNSSGLTIAGGPKFTKTSIDAGGNKITNVANGVVAFESKDAVNGGQLQEVITGIQSDAAVLALEMGAGLNFNADSGSVINKKAGSNPLSFKGGNNITTTSEGSSIKFDLNGNINVESVTTGNTTVNNSGVTIKNGPSMTAAGIYAGNAETAPSMTAAGINAAGTKVTNVADGMAPRDAVNFGQLDAVSRGLGNSINELGYRVDEVEDDANAGISAAMAMSSLPQAYIIGKSMIGGGIATYNGESAVAIGFSKLSDDGRWVMKLNGTADTQGNVGAAIGAGFHFD
;
A
#
# COMPACT_ATOMS: atom_id res chain seq x y z
N SER A 1 -58.96 89.60 -97.26
CA SER A 1 -58.25 88.45 -97.84
C SER A 1 -57.44 87.79 -96.74
N SER A 2 -57.49 86.46 -96.66
CA SER A 2 -56.88 85.68 -95.59
C SER A 2 -55.35 85.75 -95.67
N ALA A 3 -54.68 85.90 -94.52
CA ALA A 3 -53.26 85.61 -94.43
C ALA A 3 -53.09 84.09 -94.33
N ASP A 4 -52.68 83.43 -95.41
CA ASP A 4 -52.17 82.06 -95.35
C ASP A 4 -50.90 82.07 -94.49
N SER A 5 -51.03 81.53 -93.28
CA SER A 5 -50.08 81.74 -92.20
C SER A 5 -48.75 81.04 -92.45
N ALA A 6 -47.66 81.79 -92.20
CA ALA A 6 -46.30 81.33 -92.42
C ALA A 6 -45.90 80.22 -91.45
N LEU A 7 -45.23 79.18 -91.98
CA LEU A 7 -44.47 78.22 -91.19
C LEU A 7 -42.97 78.47 -91.46
N GLN A 8 -42.22 78.89 -90.44
CA GLN A 8 -40.77 79.01 -90.53
C GLN A 8 -40.11 77.64 -90.26
N SER A 9 -39.00 77.34 -90.94
CA SER A 9 -38.27 76.08 -90.77
C SER A 9 -37.64 75.97 -89.38
N VAL A 10 -37.79 74.82 -88.73
CA VAL A 10 -37.24 74.56 -87.38
C VAL A 10 -36.11 73.55 -87.48
N VAL A 11 -34.90 73.89 -87.03
CA VAL A 11 -33.76 72.95 -86.97
C VAL A 11 -33.70 72.35 -85.57
N THR A 12 -33.79 71.02 -85.46
CA THR A 12 -33.48 70.31 -84.21
C THR A 12 -31.98 70.09 -84.10
N GLN A 13 -31.44 70.27 -82.89
CA GLN A 13 -30.02 70.11 -82.60
C GLN A 13 -29.80 69.22 -81.37
N ILE A 14 -28.67 68.52 -81.35
CA ILE A 14 -28.12 67.87 -80.15
C ILE A 14 -26.75 68.50 -79.93
N ASP A 15 -26.52 69.08 -78.75
CA ASP A 15 -25.28 69.78 -78.36
C ASP A 15 -24.74 70.78 -79.41
N GLY A 16 -25.66 71.48 -80.08
CA GLY A 16 -25.38 72.48 -81.12
C GLY A 16 -25.22 71.93 -82.55
N VAL A 17 -25.18 70.61 -82.74
CA VAL A 17 -25.10 69.96 -84.07
C VAL A 17 -26.50 69.79 -84.66
N ALA A 18 -26.72 70.26 -85.89
CA ALA A 18 -27.99 70.10 -86.60
C ALA A 18 -28.28 68.62 -86.93
N VAL A 19 -29.41 68.12 -86.46
CA VAL A 19 -29.85 66.71 -86.63
C VAL A 19 -30.91 66.59 -87.72
N LYS A 20 -31.93 67.46 -87.69
CA LYS A 20 -32.96 67.50 -88.76
C LYS A 20 -33.53 68.92 -88.90
N THR A 21 -33.72 69.36 -90.15
CA THR A 21 -34.48 70.58 -90.45
C THR A 21 -35.91 70.21 -90.81
N ILE A 22 -36.83 70.57 -89.92
CA ILE A 22 -38.27 70.41 -90.09
C ILE A 22 -38.77 71.48 -91.07
N THR A 23 -39.45 71.05 -92.14
CA THR A 23 -39.99 71.92 -93.19
C THR A 23 -41.47 71.63 -93.44
N LYS A 24 -42.14 72.43 -94.26
CA LYS A 24 -43.55 72.21 -94.62
C LYS A 24 -43.81 70.87 -95.35
N ALA A 25 -42.78 70.29 -95.98
CA ALA A 25 -42.88 69.01 -96.71
C ALA A 25 -42.35 67.81 -95.90
N ASP A 26 -41.53 68.04 -94.89
CA ASP A 26 -41.04 67.02 -93.95
C ASP A 26 -41.16 67.57 -92.52
N ASN A 27 -42.33 67.35 -91.92
CA ASN A 27 -42.77 67.98 -90.67
C ASN A 27 -42.69 67.06 -89.45
N THR A 28 -42.05 65.88 -89.56
CA THR A 28 -41.99 64.87 -88.49
C THR A 28 -40.64 64.87 -87.79
N ALA A 29 -40.61 65.21 -86.50
CA ALA A 29 -39.48 64.97 -85.60
C ALA A 29 -39.70 63.67 -84.82
N ASN A 30 -38.73 62.75 -84.87
CA ASN A 30 -38.78 61.50 -84.13
C ASN A 30 -37.84 61.57 -82.92
N PHE A 31 -38.35 61.20 -81.74
CA PHE A 31 -37.57 61.13 -80.51
C PHE A 31 -37.37 59.66 -80.15
N LEU A 32 -36.12 59.21 -80.19
CA LEU A 32 -35.77 57.82 -79.88
C LEU A 32 -35.59 57.67 -78.36
N LYS A 33 -36.20 56.63 -77.79
CA LYS A 33 -35.92 56.24 -76.39
C LYS A 33 -34.50 55.68 -76.30
N GLY A 34 -33.74 56.12 -75.30
CA GLY A 34 -32.52 55.45 -74.86
C GLY A 34 -32.83 54.41 -73.79
N ASP A 35 -31.88 53.54 -73.46
CA ASP A 35 -32.09 52.42 -72.52
C ASP A 35 -32.59 52.88 -71.13
N ASN A 36 -32.20 54.08 -70.71
CA ASN A 36 -32.54 54.68 -69.43
C ASN A 36 -33.50 55.89 -69.53
N ILE A 37 -34.02 56.20 -70.73
CA ILE A 37 -34.93 57.33 -70.98
C ILE A 37 -36.27 56.83 -71.50
N LEU A 38 -37.32 57.03 -70.70
CA LEU A 38 -38.70 56.78 -71.09
C LEU A 38 -39.28 58.02 -71.78
N LEU A 39 -39.85 57.82 -72.97
CA LEU A 39 -40.58 58.83 -73.71
C LEU A 39 -42.04 58.43 -73.80
N THR A 40 -42.96 59.29 -73.36
CA THR A 40 -44.41 59.07 -73.50
C THR A 40 -45.11 60.31 -74.06
N PRO A 41 -46.13 60.15 -74.93
CA PRO A 41 -46.95 61.28 -75.35
C PRO A 41 -47.85 61.75 -74.20
N GLU A 42 -47.90 63.05 -73.94
CA GLU A 42 -48.72 63.64 -72.87
C GLU A 42 -49.23 65.03 -73.32
N SER A 43 -50.57 65.20 -73.36
CA SER A 43 -51.25 66.49 -73.63
C SER A 43 -50.75 67.29 -74.84
N GLY A 44 -50.38 66.61 -75.93
CA GLY A 44 -49.86 67.24 -77.16
C GLY A 44 -48.35 67.51 -77.18
N GLY A 45 -47.63 67.16 -76.11
CA GLY A 45 -46.18 67.14 -76.05
C GLY A 45 -45.59 65.74 -75.83
N ILE A 46 -44.26 65.68 -75.67
CA ILE A 46 -43.53 64.47 -75.30
C ILE A 46 -43.01 64.64 -73.88
N LYS A 47 -43.48 63.80 -72.96
CA LYS A 47 -42.94 63.69 -71.61
C LYS A 47 -41.63 62.90 -71.68
N VAL A 48 -40.54 63.52 -71.26
CA VAL A 48 -39.24 62.87 -71.09
C VAL A 48 -39.08 62.54 -69.61
N ALA A 49 -38.87 61.26 -69.30
CA ALA A 49 -38.66 60.77 -67.94
C ALA A 49 -37.50 59.77 -67.90
N LEU A 50 -36.94 59.54 -66.71
CA LEU A 50 -36.08 58.37 -66.50
C LEU A 50 -36.92 57.08 -66.60
N ALA A 51 -36.31 56.01 -67.10
CA ALA A 51 -36.88 54.68 -66.96
C ALA A 51 -37.04 54.33 -65.47
N LYS A 52 -38.08 53.55 -65.12
CA LYS A 52 -38.36 53.17 -63.73
C LYS A 52 -37.20 52.37 -63.12
N ASP A 53 -36.66 51.45 -63.91
CA ASP A 53 -35.52 50.61 -63.58
C ASP A 53 -34.38 51.01 -64.51
N LEU A 54 -33.25 51.43 -63.95
CA LEU A 54 -32.08 51.87 -64.72
C LEU A 54 -31.12 50.70 -64.92
N THR A 55 -30.65 50.47 -66.16
CA THR A 55 -29.80 49.34 -66.52
C THR A 55 -28.57 49.77 -67.32
N GLY A 56 -27.50 48.98 -67.30
CA GLY A 56 -26.26 49.26 -68.04
C GLY A 56 -25.43 50.45 -67.55
N LEU A 57 -25.72 50.99 -66.34
CA LEU A 57 -24.98 52.12 -65.78
C LEU A 57 -23.71 51.68 -65.04
N ASN A 58 -22.57 52.30 -65.38
CA ASN A 58 -21.28 52.05 -64.69
C ASN A 58 -21.19 52.74 -63.32
N SER A 59 -21.86 53.88 -63.16
CA SER A 59 -21.95 54.63 -61.90
C SER A 59 -23.19 55.52 -61.90
N VAL A 60 -23.77 55.73 -60.72
CA VAL A 60 -24.82 56.72 -60.45
C VAL A 60 -24.33 57.61 -59.31
N THR A 61 -24.37 58.93 -59.52
CA THR A 61 -24.01 59.92 -58.50
C THR A 61 -25.23 60.75 -58.13
N THR A 62 -25.62 60.75 -56.86
CA THR A 62 -26.75 61.51 -56.32
C THR A 62 -26.30 62.33 -55.12
N GLY A 63 -26.08 63.63 -55.35
CA GLY A 63 -25.39 64.49 -54.39
C GLY A 63 -23.98 63.97 -54.12
N ASN A 64 -23.66 63.72 -52.84
CA ASN A 64 -22.38 63.13 -52.45
C ASN A 64 -22.37 61.59 -52.46
N THR A 65 -23.47 60.92 -52.82
CA THR A 65 -23.51 59.45 -52.86
C THR A 65 -23.08 58.97 -54.24
N VAL A 66 -22.10 58.07 -54.29
CA VAL A 66 -21.63 57.40 -55.51
C VAL A 66 -21.90 55.91 -55.38
N MET A 67 -22.78 55.39 -56.24
CA MET A 67 -23.02 53.96 -56.42
C MET A 67 -22.34 53.49 -57.71
N ASN A 68 -21.49 52.48 -57.63
CA ASN A 68 -20.77 51.92 -58.78
C ASN A 68 -20.46 50.43 -58.57
N THR A 69 -19.67 49.83 -59.46
CA THR A 69 -19.27 48.41 -59.39
C THR A 69 -18.47 48.01 -58.15
N SER A 70 -17.92 48.98 -57.41
CA SER A 70 -17.23 48.76 -56.13
C SER A 70 -18.15 48.90 -54.90
N GLY A 71 -19.42 49.28 -55.10
CA GLY A 71 -20.45 49.38 -54.07
C GLY A 71 -21.01 50.79 -53.90
N VAL A 72 -21.25 51.22 -52.66
CA VAL A 72 -21.80 52.55 -52.31
C VAL A 72 -20.79 53.30 -51.46
N SER A 73 -20.48 54.54 -51.86
CA SER A 73 -19.51 55.40 -51.18
C SER A 73 -20.01 56.84 -51.10
N PHE A 74 -19.44 57.63 -50.18
CA PHE A 74 -19.79 59.04 -50.02
C PHE A 74 -18.57 59.94 -50.30
N THR A 75 -18.67 60.85 -51.25
CA THR A 75 -17.56 61.75 -51.63
C THR A 75 -17.14 62.63 -50.43
N GLY A 76 -15.85 62.61 -50.11
CA GLY A 76 -15.29 63.30 -48.95
C GLY A 76 -15.40 62.54 -47.61
N SER A 77 -15.88 61.29 -47.62
CA SER A 77 -15.97 60.43 -46.44
C SER A 77 -15.24 59.10 -46.65
N THR A 78 -14.77 58.49 -45.57
CA THR A 78 -14.23 57.12 -45.55
C THR A 78 -15.33 56.06 -45.38
N VAL A 79 -16.58 56.47 -45.16
CA VAL A 79 -17.73 55.55 -45.08
C VAL A 79 -18.03 54.96 -46.45
N ASN A 80 -18.01 53.63 -46.56
CA ASN A 80 -18.42 52.92 -47.76
C ASN A 80 -18.94 51.50 -47.44
N LEU A 81 -19.80 50.99 -48.32
CA LEU A 81 -20.18 49.59 -48.41
C LEU A 81 -19.59 49.03 -49.70
N SER A 82 -18.77 47.99 -49.58
CA SER A 82 -18.05 47.37 -50.70
C SER A 82 -18.18 45.84 -50.68
N GLY A 83 -17.59 45.17 -51.67
CA GLY A 83 -17.52 43.70 -51.72
C GLY A 83 -16.79 43.04 -50.53
N THR A 84 -16.04 43.81 -49.72
CA THR A 84 -15.40 43.35 -48.48
C THR A 84 -16.15 43.76 -47.22
N GLY A 85 -17.36 44.32 -47.33
CA GLY A 85 -18.22 44.74 -46.22
C GLY A 85 -18.29 46.26 -46.01
N LEU A 86 -18.76 46.66 -44.83
CA LEU A 86 -18.96 48.04 -44.41
C LEU A 86 -17.70 48.61 -43.75
N ASN A 87 -17.13 49.67 -44.32
CA ASN A 87 -16.24 50.57 -43.59
C ASN A 87 -17.08 51.74 -43.04
N ASN A 88 -17.20 51.85 -41.71
CA ASN A 88 -17.91 52.98 -41.08
C ASN A 88 -17.01 54.19 -40.77
N GLY A 89 -15.76 54.22 -41.28
CA GLY A 89 -14.85 55.36 -41.14
C GLY A 89 -14.44 55.67 -39.70
N GLY A 90 -14.50 54.70 -38.78
CA GLY A 90 -14.27 54.90 -37.34
C GLY A 90 -15.43 55.51 -36.56
N ASN A 91 -16.57 55.80 -37.22
CA ASN A 91 -17.77 56.31 -36.54
C ASN A 91 -18.44 55.19 -35.70
N GLN A 92 -19.23 55.61 -34.70
CA GLN A 92 -20.10 54.69 -33.95
C GLN A 92 -21.23 54.16 -34.86
N ILE A 93 -21.58 52.89 -34.71
CA ILE A 93 -22.78 52.29 -35.34
C ILE A 93 -23.85 52.21 -34.25
N THR A 94 -24.87 53.05 -34.35
CA THR A 94 -26.00 53.08 -33.41
C THR A 94 -27.15 52.19 -33.89
N ASN A 95 -28.08 51.85 -32.99
CA ASN A 95 -29.26 51.00 -33.27
C ASN A 95 -28.96 49.55 -33.72
N VAL A 96 -27.77 49.03 -33.42
CA VAL A 96 -27.44 47.60 -33.56
C VAL A 96 -28.22 46.81 -32.49
N LYS A 97 -29.23 46.04 -32.92
CA LYS A 97 -29.95 45.08 -32.05
C LYS A 97 -28.95 44.06 -31.50
N ALA A 98 -29.25 43.48 -30.33
CA ALA A 98 -28.46 42.35 -29.84
C ALA A 98 -28.53 41.20 -30.86
N GLY A 99 -27.35 40.73 -31.30
CA GLY A 99 -27.23 39.61 -32.21
C GLY A 99 -27.74 38.31 -31.58
N THR A 100 -28.38 37.47 -32.37
CA THR A 100 -28.87 36.14 -31.97
C THR A 100 -28.18 35.00 -32.73
N GLU A 101 -27.56 35.29 -33.88
CA GLU A 101 -26.79 34.33 -34.69
C GLU A 101 -25.28 34.64 -34.63
N ASP A 102 -24.44 33.63 -34.87
CA ASP A 102 -22.96 33.71 -34.72
C ASP A 102 -22.26 34.80 -35.56
N MET A 103 -22.90 35.27 -36.64
CA MET A 103 -22.39 36.31 -37.54
C MET A 103 -23.02 37.69 -37.35
N ASP A 104 -23.94 37.84 -36.40
CA ASP A 104 -24.53 39.15 -36.09
C ASP A 104 -23.50 40.10 -35.45
N ALA A 105 -23.67 41.40 -35.70
CA ALA A 105 -22.85 42.41 -35.06
C ALA A 105 -23.13 42.49 -33.54
N VAL A 106 -22.15 42.09 -32.73
CA VAL A 106 -22.21 42.19 -31.26
C VAL A 106 -22.30 43.66 -30.84
N ASN A 107 -23.33 44.02 -30.08
CA ASN A 107 -23.45 45.36 -29.52
C ASN A 107 -22.80 45.48 -28.12
N VAL A 108 -22.58 46.72 -27.67
CA VAL A 108 -21.94 47.01 -26.36
C VAL A 108 -22.71 46.41 -25.18
N GLY A 109 -24.03 46.23 -25.29
CA GLY A 109 -24.83 45.57 -24.26
C GLY A 109 -24.48 44.09 -24.09
N GLN A 110 -24.26 43.36 -25.19
CA GLN A 110 -23.83 41.96 -25.17
C GLN A 110 -22.41 41.82 -24.62
N LEU A 111 -21.48 42.71 -25.03
CA LEU A 111 -20.11 42.73 -24.48
C LEU A 111 -20.12 43.03 -22.97
N ASN A 112 -20.94 43.98 -22.53
CA ASN A 112 -21.09 44.29 -21.11
C ASN A 112 -21.69 43.12 -20.31
N LEU A 113 -22.59 42.32 -20.89
CA LEU A 113 -23.14 41.12 -20.25
C LEU A 113 -22.08 40.02 -20.09
N ALA A 114 -21.23 39.82 -21.10
CA ALA A 114 -20.08 38.92 -21.03
C ALA A 114 -19.07 39.38 -19.97
N ASN A 115 -18.68 40.67 -19.98
CA ASN A 115 -17.80 41.27 -18.98
C ASN A 115 -18.38 41.15 -17.56
N THR A 116 -19.68 41.43 -17.38
CA THR A 116 -20.39 41.26 -16.09
C THR A 116 -20.35 39.80 -15.60
N THR A 117 -20.29 38.83 -16.50
CA THR A 117 -20.19 37.41 -16.14
C THR A 117 -18.76 37.04 -15.74
N ILE A 118 -17.74 37.56 -16.45
CA ILE A 118 -16.32 37.40 -16.11
C ILE A 118 -15.99 38.09 -14.77
N ASP A 119 -16.55 39.27 -14.54
CA ASP A 119 -16.34 40.08 -13.32
C ASP A 119 -16.90 39.45 -12.05
N LYS A 120 -17.79 38.44 -12.14
CA LYS A 120 -18.25 37.66 -10.99
C LYS A 120 -17.16 36.78 -10.39
N GLY A 121 -16.10 36.45 -11.15
CA GLY A 121 -15.01 35.60 -10.68
C GLY A 121 -15.44 34.17 -10.30
N LEU A 122 -14.57 33.48 -9.57
CA LEU A 122 -14.78 32.16 -9.00
C LEU A 122 -14.81 32.24 -7.47
N ASN A 123 -15.79 31.60 -6.84
CA ASN A 123 -15.88 31.48 -5.38
C ASN A 123 -15.21 30.18 -4.91
N PHE A 124 -14.35 30.29 -3.90
CA PHE A 124 -13.68 29.17 -3.24
C PHE A 124 -14.10 29.10 -1.77
N GLY A 125 -15.00 28.18 -1.44
CA GLY A 125 -15.44 27.92 -0.06
C GLY A 125 -14.49 27.01 0.72
N GLY A 126 -14.57 27.09 2.04
CA GLY A 126 -13.97 26.14 2.98
C GLY A 126 -15.05 25.33 3.74
N ASP A 127 -14.64 24.47 4.67
CA ASP A 127 -15.56 23.93 5.69
C ASP A 127 -16.15 25.04 6.58
N SER A 128 -15.45 26.18 6.71
CA SER A 128 -15.89 27.36 7.46
C SER A 128 -15.34 28.67 6.88
N GLY A 129 -15.89 29.80 7.36
CA GLY A 129 -15.46 31.15 7.00
C GLY A 129 -16.33 31.77 5.90
N THR A 130 -15.72 32.60 5.05
CA THR A 130 -16.39 33.28 3.93
C THR A 130 -15.69 32.93 2.64
N ASP A 131 -16.46 32.55 1.62
CA ASP A 131 -15.95 32.18 0.29
C ASP A 131 -14.99 33.24 -0.25
N VAL A 132 -13.83 32.80 -0.69
CA VAL A 132 -12.83 33.65 -1.34
C VAL A 132 -13.21 33.81 -2.81
N ASN A 133 -13.53 35.04 -3.25
CA ASN A 133 -13.80 35.31 -4.65
C ASN A 133 -12.51 35.75 -5.39
N ARG A 134 -12.13 35.06 -6.47
CA ARG A 134 -11.01 35.47 -7.35
C ARG A 134 -11.50 35.69 -8.79
N LYS A 135 -11.18 36.85 -9.37
CA LYS A 135 -11.35 37.09 -10.81
C LYS A 135 -10.28 36.33 -11.61
N LEU A 136 -10.54 36.10 -12.90
CA LEU A 136 -9.55 35.50 -13.80
C LEU A 136 -8.23 36.30 -13.77
N GLY A 137 -7.10 35.58 -13.68
CA GLY A 137 -5.76 36.16 -13.52
C GLY A 137 -5.36 36.55 -12.09
N GLN A 138 -6.26 36.48 -11.10
CA GLN A 138 -5.92 36.73 -9.70
C GLN A 138 -5.45 35.46 -8.99
N LYS A 139 -4.44 35.59 -8.12
CA LYS A 139 -3.91 34.47 -7.33
C LYS A 139 -4.87 34.09 -6.19
N LEU A 140 -5.11 32.79 -6.03
CA LEU A 140 -5.58 32.16 -4.79
C LEU A 140 -4.36 31.68 -3.99
N ILE A 141 -4.40 31.82 -2.68
CA ILE A 141 -3.38 31.35 -1.76
C ILE A 141 -3.94 30.17 -0.97
N VAL A 142 -3.16 29.08 -0.90
CA VAL A 142 -3.47 27.94 -0.01
C VAL A 142 -2.30 27.79 0.95
N LYS A 143 -2.55 27.87 2.26
CA LYS A 143 -1.53 27.84 3.32
C LYS A 143 -1.88 26.78 4.36
N GLY A 144 -0.87 26.08 4.88
CA GLY A 144 -0.97 25.43 6.19
C GLY A 144 -0.89 26.47 7.32
N GLY A 145 -1.65 26.30 8.40
CA GLY A 145 -1.70 27.29 9.50
C GLY A 145 -1.67 26.68 10.91
N ASP A 146 -0.80 27.21 11.78
CA ASP A 146 -0.41 26.62 13.08
C ASP A 146 -1.00 27.33 14.33
N THR A 147 -1.76 28.42 14.17
CA THR A 147 -2.32 29.19 15.30
C THR A 147 -3.71 28.71 15.74
N ILE A 148 -3.72 27.99 16.86
CA ILE A 148 -4.84 27.56 17.72
C ILE A 148 -6.16 28.33 17.51
N ASN A 149 -7.11 27.66 16.85
CA ASN A 149 -8.57 27.72 17.08
C ASN A 149 -9.22 26.75 16.09
N ALA A 150 -9.10 25.45 16.37
CA ALA A 150 -9.91 24.45 15.69
C ALA A 150 -11.34 24.55 16.24
N ASP A 151 -12.32 24.71 15.35
CA ASP A 151 -13.72 24.53 15.71
C ASP A 151 -13.93 23.07 16.13
N SER A 152 -14.34 22.86 17.38
CA SER A 152 -14.58 21.55 18.00
C SER A 152 -15.61 20.69 17.25
N ALA A 153 -16.36 21.25 16.31
CA ALA A 153 -17.31 20.53 15.46
C ALA A 153 -16.70 19.98 14.14
N THR A 154 -15.44 20.30 13.81
CA THR A 154 -14.86 20.02 12.49
C THR A 154 -14.03 18.74 12.38
N LYS A 155 -13.94 18.21 11.15
CA LYS A 155 -13.26 16.97 10.77
C LYS A 155 -11.73 17.09 10.98
N ASN A 156 -11.02 15.96 10.93
CA ASN A 156 -9.56 15.88 11.16
C ASN A 156 -8.71 16.83 10.30
N ILE A 157 -9.18 17.16 9.10
CA ILE A 157 -8.65 18.26 8.30
C ILE A 157 -9.79 19.26 8.14
N SER A 158 -9.50 20.54 8.38
CA SER A 158 -10.43 21.65 8.15
C SER A 158 -9.81 22.68 7.22
N VAL A 159 -10.64 23.22 6.31
CA VAL A 159 -10.28 24.33 5.43
C VAL A 159 -11.10 25.55 5.82
N THR A 160 -10.44 26.66 6.18
CA THR A 160 -11.13 27.92 6.46
C THR A 160 -10.82 28.94 5.36
N ALA A 161 -11.87 29.47 4.73
CA ALA A 161 -11.78 30.54 3.75
C ALA A 161 -11.88 31.89 4.47
N ASN A 162 -10.93 32.81 4.22
CA ASN A 162 -10.87 34.08 4.93
C ASN A 162 -11.63 35.24 4.24
N GLY A 163 -12.26 34.98 3.09
CA GLY A 163 -13.02 35.96 2.31
C GLY A 163 -12.21 36.91 1.41
N ASP A 164 -10.87 36.89 1.44
CA ASP A 164 -10.02 37.76 0.60
C ASP A 164 -9.24 37.01 -0.50
N ASP A 165 -8.27 36.18 -0.12
CA ASP A 165 -7.35 35.49 -1.03
C ASP A 165 -6.85 34.13 -0.53
N THR A 166 -7.07 33.78 0.75
CA THR A 166 -6.43 32.63 1.39
C THR A 166 -7.43 31.55 1.85
N LEU A 167 -7.20 30.32 1.41
CA LEU A 167 -7.69 29.11 2.08
C LEU A 167 -6.63 28.62 3.07
N THR A 168 -6.99 28.53 4.35
CA THR A 168 -6.11 27.98 5.39
C THR A 168 -6.48 26.52 5.66
N VAL A 169 -5.58 25.59 5.34
CA VAL A 169 -5.74 24.16 5.59
C VAL A 169 -5.10 23.81 6.94
N ARG A 170 -5.82 23.05 7.76
CA ARG A 170 -5.44 22.77 9.15
C ARG A 170 -5.63 21.30 9.48
N LEU A 171 -4.71 20.74 10.24
CA LEU A 171 -4.86 19.42 10.87
C LEU A 171 -5.40 19.63 12.28
N ALA A 172 -6.40 18.86 12.70
CA ALA A 172 -6.93 18.93 14.07
C ALA A 172 -5.85 18.55 15.09
N LYS A 173 -5.82 19.24 16.23
CA LYS A 173 -4.88 18.95 17.32
C LYS A 173 -5.06 17.52 17.84
N ASP A 174 -6.31 17.12 18.05
CA ASP A 174 -6.67 15.80 18.53
C ASP A 174 -7.38 15.07 17.37
N ILE A 175 -6.73 14.04 16.83
CA ILE A 175 -7.16 13.33 15.62
C ILE A 175 -8.12 12.19 16.01
N ASN A 176 -9.37 12.30 15.58
CA ASN A 176 -10.41 11.29 15.76
C ASN A 176 -10.85 10.74 14.40
N LEU A 177 -10.34 9.56 14.03
CA LEU A 177 -10.64 8.91 12.76
C LEU A 177 -11.89 7.99 12.81
N GLY A 178 -12.61 7.96 13.92
CA GLY A 178 -13.78 7.09 14.13
C GLY A 178 -13.42 5.61 14.32
N GLU A 179 -14.44 4.75 14.42
CA GLU A 179 -14.30 3.32 14.77
C GLU A 179 -13.49 2.50 13.75
N THR A 180 -13.56 2.88 12.46
CA THR A 180 -12.85 2.22 11.35
C THR A 180 -11.55 2.92 10.95
N GLY A 181 -11.20 4.01 11.65
CA GLY A 181 -10.06 4.84 11.35
C GLY A 181 -8.71 4.21 11.71
N SER A 182 -7.67 4.54 10.94
CA SER A 182 -6.29 4.21 11.32
C SER A 182 -5.25 5.21 10.81
N VAL A 183 -4.16 5.36 11.56
CA VAL A 183 -2.92 6.04 11.12
C VAL A 183 -1.86 4.96 10.91
N THR A 184 -1.18 4.95 9.75
CA THR A 184 -0.04 4.05 9.50
C THR A 184 1.23 4.86 9.23
N THR A 185 2.29 4.62 10.01
CA THR A 185 3.61 5.24 9.87
C THR A 185 4.67 4.17 9.65
N GLY A 186 4.99 3.92 8.38
CA GLY A 186 5.80 2.78 7.96
C GLY A 186 5.14 1.47 8.40
N ASN A 187 5.78 0.78 9.34
CA ASN A 187 5.30 -0.50 9.86
C ASN A 187 4.37 -0.39 11.08
N THR A 188 4.14 0.80 11.62
CA THR A 188 3.27 1.00 12.81
C THR A 188 1.88 1.41 12.36
N GLN A 189 0.84 0.72 12.83
CA GLN A 189 -0.56 1.13 12.69
C GLN A 189 -1.14 1.49 14.06
N VAL A 190 -1.88 2.58 14.13
CA VAL A 190 -2.70 2.99 15.28
C VAL A 190 -4.16 3.00 14.83
N ASN A 191 -5.03 2.25 15.50
CA ASN A 191 -6.46 2.12 15.18
C ASN A 191 -7.29 1.83 16.46
N ASN A 192 -8.58 1.55 16.31
CA ASN A 192 -9.47 1.25 17.45
C ASN A 192 -9.10 -0.05 18.24
N ALA A 193 -8.31 -0.96 17.68
CA ALA A 193 -7.76 -2.11 18.39
C ALA A 193 -6.46 -1.78 19.18
N GLY A 194 -5.86 -0.61 18.96
CA GLY A 194 -4.67 -0.12 19.65
C GLY A 194 -3.51 0.18 18.72
N ILE A 195 -2.29 -0.23 19.09
CA ILE A 195 -1.05 0.01 18.32
C ILE A 195 -0.45 -1.32 17.89
N THR A 196 -0.24 -1.51 16.58
CA THR A 196 0.32 -2.73 15.98
C THR A 196 1.59 -2.39 15.19
N LEU A 197 2.69 -3.10 15.44
CA LEU A 197 3.91 -3.03 14.64
C LEU A 197 4.06 -4.28 13.76
N TYR A 198 3.92 -4.11 12.44
CA TYR A 198 4.05 -5.14 11.43
C TYR A 198 5.54 -5.35 11.07
N ARG A 199 6.14 -6.49 11.42
CA ARG A 199 7.48 -6.87 10.93
C ARG A 199 7.44 -8.28 10.33
N GLY A 200 8.32 -8.56 9.37
CA GLY A 200 8.30 -9.80 8.59
C GLY A 200 8.75 -11.05 9.36
N ASP A 201 9.64 -10.89 10.35
CA ASP A 201 10.47 -12.00 10.83
C ASP A 201 10.27 -12.36 12.31
N ASN A 202 9.76 -11.41 13.10
CA ASN A 202 9.32 -11.62 14.49
C ASN A 202 7.83 -11.26 14.58
N GLY A 203 7.09 -11.94 15.46
CA GLY A 203 5.65 -11.72 15.63
C GLY A 203 5.30 -10.26 15.91
N GLN A 204 4.10 -9.85 15.49
CA GLN A 204 3.62 -8.47 15.69
C GLN A 204 3.74 -8.06 17.16
N VAL A 205 4.27 -6.86 17.40
CA VAL A 205 4.13 -6.18 18.68
C VAL A 205 2.77 -5.47 18.66
N VAL A 206 1.89 -5.80 19.59
CA VAL A 206 0.53 -5.24 19.66
C VAL A 206 0.25 -4.76 21.08
N LEU A 207 -0.03 -3.47 21.23
CA LEU A 207 -0.59 -2.90 22.46
C LEU A 207 -2.09 -2.70 22.27
N THR A 208 -2.89 -3.43 23.03
CA THR A 208 -4.35 -3.39 23.00
C THR A 208 -4.91 -2.99 24.38
N ASN A 209 -6.23 -2.82 24.46
CA ASN A 209 -6.98 -2.75 25.71
C ASN A 209 -6.89 -4.03 26.58
N ASN A 210 -6.44 -5.17 26.02
CA ASN A 210 -6.09 -6.37 26.79
C ASN A 210 -4.62 -6.39 27.27
N GLY A 211 -3.84 -5.35 26.99
CA GLY A 211 -2.41 -5.23 27.34
C GLY A 211 -1.46 -5.41 26.15
N LEU A 212 -0.18 -5.60 26.46
CA LEU A 212 0.93 -5.71 25.51
C LEU A 212 1.22 -7.17 25.13
N ASN A 213 1.07 -7.50 23.85
CA ASN A 213 1.73 -8.65 23.23
C ASN A 213 3.04 -8.17 22.58
N ASN A 214 4.19 -8.60 23.09
CA ASN A 214 5.49 -8.17 22.55
C ASN A 214 6.00 -9.06 21.39
N GLY A 215 5.19 -9.95 20.82
CA GLY A 215 5.53 -10.69 19.60
C GLY A 215 6.77 -11.59 19.73
N ASN A 216 6.97 -12.22 20.89
CA ASN A 216 8.16 -12.98 21.31
C ASN A 216 9.48 -12.16 21.41
N ASN A 217 9.44 -10.84 21.25
CA ASN A 217 10.62 -9.99 21.45
C ASN A 217 10.94 -9.86 22.96
N LYS A 218 12.21 -9.59 23.30
CA LYS A 218 12.59 -9.25 24.68
C LYS A 218 12.05 -7.86 25.05
N ILE A 219 11.51 -7.72 26.27
CA ILE A 219 11.21 -6.41 26.86
C ILE A 219 12.42 -6.01 27.72
N THR A 220 13.12 -4.94 27.33
CA THR A 220 14.29 -4.41 28.04
C THR A 220 13.94 -3.12 28.79
N ASN A 221 14.83 -2.68 29.70
CA ASN A 221 14.67 -1.45 30.50
C ASN A 221 13.42 -1.42 31.41
N VAL A 222 12.92 -2.59 31.82
CA VAL A 222 11.85 -2.72 32.82
C VAL A 222 12.43 -2.42 34.21
N ALA A 223 11.94 -1.35 34.85
CA ALA A 223 12.25 -1.05 36.25
C ALA A 223 11.77 -2.16 37.19
N ALA A 224 12.24 -2.18 38.44
CA ALA A 224 11.74 -3.17 39.40
C ALA A 224 10.28 -2.85 39.77
N GLY A 225 9.34 -3.71 39.39
CA GLY A 225 7.91 -3.54 39.70
C GLY A 225 7.60 -3.72 41.19
N LEU A 226 6.51 -3.16 41.69
CA LEU A 226 6.08 -3.34 43.07
C LEU A 226 5.69 -4.81 43.32
N LEU A 227 6.29 -5.45 44.33
CA LEU A 227 5.85 -6.77 44.79
C LEU A 227 4.71 -6.62 45.82
N SER A 228 3.49 -6.90 45.41
CA SER A 228 2.32 -6.99 46.29
C SER A 228 1.29 -7.99 45.75
N ALA A 229 0.37 -8.46 46.59
CA ALA A 229 -0.65 -9.44 46.21
C ALA A 229 -1.63 -8.95 45.10
N THR A 230 -1.72 -7.64 44.89
CA THR A 230 -2.60 -7.00 43.90
C THR A 230 -1.85 -6.41 42.71
N SER A 231 -0.51 -6.44 42.73
CA SER A 231 0.34 -5.81 41.71
C SER A 231 0.04 -6.32 40.29
N LYS A 232 0.16 -5.41 39.32
CA LYS A 232 0.09 -5.66 37.87
C LYS A 232 1.34 -5.19 37.15
N ASP A 233 2.37 -4.82 37.91
CA ASP A 233 3.64 -4.36 37.36
C ASP A 233 4.40 -5.53 36.72
N ALA A 234 5.13 -5.24 35.64
CA ALA A 234 6.06 -6.22 35.07
C ALA A 234 7.25 -6.42 36.02
N VAL A 235 7.51 -7.66 36.43
CA VAL A 235 8.72 -8.01 37.16
C VAL A 235 9.90 -8.16 36.20
N ASN A 236 11.05 -7.61 36.56
CA ASN A 236 12.25 -7.70 35.74
C ASN A 236 13.17 -8.87 36.15
N GLY A 237 14.22 -9.09 35.36
CA GLY A 237 15.15 -10.20 35.57
C GLY A 237 15.86 -10.19 36.93
N SER A 238 16.16 -9.02 37.53
CA SER A 238 16.83 -8.96 38.83
C SER A 238 15.90 -9.35 39.99
N GLN A 239 14.60 -9.06 39.87
CA GLN A 239 13.59 -9.49 40.84
C GLN A 239 13.38 -11.00 40.81
N LEU A 240 13.22 -11.59 39.61
CA LEU A 240 13.11 -13.04 39.47
C LEU A 240 14.40 -13.75 39.91
N PHE A 241 15.58 -13.19 39.59
CA PHE A 241 16.86 -13.70 40.08
C PHE A 241 16.93 -13.72 41.62
N LYS A 242 16.54 -12.61 42.27
CA LYS A 242 16.51 -12.53 43.75
C LYS A 242 15.57 -13.58 44.37
N THR A 243 14.38 -13.77 43.79
CA THR A 243 13.45 -14.84 44.21
C THR A 243 14.07 -16.23 44.01
N ASN A 244 14.76 -16.47 42.89
CA ASN A 244 15.42 -17.75 42.63
C ASN A 244 16.56 -18.02 43.62
N GLU A 245 17.35 -17.02 44.02
CA GLU A 245 18.34 -17.17 45.11
C GLU A 245 17.68 -17.56 46.43
N ASP A 246 16.52 -16.97 46.76
CA ASP A 246 15.83 -17.25 48.02
C ASP A 246 15.14 -18.62 48.01
N VAL A 247 14.64 -19.06 46.84
CA VAL A 247 14.15 -20.43 46.60
C VAL A 247 15.29 -21.46 46.69
N ALA A 248 16.48 -21.13 46.16
CA ALA A 248 17.64 -22.01 46.20
C ALA A 248 18.19 -22.28 47.61
N LYS A 249 17.79 -21.48 48.62
CA LYS A 249 18.16 -21.72 50.03
C LYS A 249 17.52 -22.98 50.63
N GLY A 250 16.47 -23.51 50.01
CA GLY A 250 15.87 -24.80 50.37
C GLY A 250 15.23 -24.87 51.75
N ILE A 251 14.93 -26.09 52.19
CA ILE A 251 14.50 -26.41 53.55
C ILE A 251 15.71 -26.93 54.32
N LYS A 252 16.01 -26.31 55.46
CA LYS A 252 17.07 -26.76 56.38
C LYS A 252 16.49 -27.65 57.47
N PHE A 253 16.93 -28.90 57.53
CA PHE A 253 16.69 -29.82 58.64
C PHE A 253 17.95 -29.88 59.50
N ASP A 254 17.87 -29.43 60.75
CA ASP A 254 18.90 -29.68 61.75
C ASP A 254 18.61 -31.00 62.48
N LEU A 255 19.55 -31.93 62.38
CA LEU A 255 19.50 -33.24 63.03
C LEU A 255 20.60 -33.29 64.07
N ASN A 256 20.29 -32.83 65.29
CA ASN A 256 21.19 -32.79 66.45
C ASN A 256 22.56 -32.15 66.15
N GLY A 257 22.58 -30.98 65.50
CA GLY A 257 23.79 -30.22 65.20
C GLY A 257 24.37 -30.46 63.80
N THR A 258 23.80 -31.40 63.03
CA THR A 258 24.11 -31.56 61.60
C THR A 258 22.95 -31.00 60.76
N THR A 259 23.14 -29.81 60.19
CA THR A 259 22.17 -29.22 59.26
C THR A 259 22.34 -29.80 57.86
N LYS A 260 21.28 -30.40 57.32
CA LYS A 260 21.16 -30.77 55.90
C LYS A 260 20.15 -29.87 55.21
N THR A 261 20.52 -29.35 54.04
CA THR A 261 19.65 -28.52 53.20
C THR A 261 19.10 -29.39 52.07
N TYR A 262 17.79 -29.37 51.87
CA TYR A 262 17.08 -30.00 50.76
C TYR A 262 16.50 -28.93 49.85
N ALA A 263 16.54 -29.09 48.53
CA ALA A 263 15.95 -28.12 47.62
C ALA A 263 14.41 -28.12 47.73
N LEU A 264 13.78 -26.96 47.47
CA LEU A 264 12.32 -26.87 47.49
C LEU A 264 11.71 -27.79 46.42
N GLY A 265 10.81 -28.67 46.83
CA GLY A 265 10.20 -29.69 45.98
C GLY A 265 10.89 -31.05 45.99
N GLU A 266 12.08 -31.20 46.60
CA GLU A 266 12.67 -32.52 46.83
C GLU A 266 11.87 -33.33 47.85
N ALA A 267 11.69 -34.62 47.57
CA ALA A 267 11.12 -35.55 48.53
C ALA A 267 12.12 -35.81 49.67
N ILE A 268 11.91 -35.17 50.82
CA ILE A 268 12.67 -35.45 52.03
C ILE A 268 12.26 -36.83 52.54
N GLN A 269 13.04 -37.85 52.17
CA GLN A 269 12.83 -39.21 52.64
C GLN A 269 13.21 -39.30 54.12
N VAL A 270 12.19 -39.37 54.97
CA VAL A 270 12.36 -39.71 56.38
C VAL A 270 12.44 -41.24 56.47
N ALA A 271 13.60 -41.76 56.89
CA ALA A 271 13.77 -43.19 57.09
C ALA A 271 12.92 -43.65 58.28
N THR A 272 11.93 -44.51 58.01
CA THR A 272 11.16 -45.24 59.02
C THR A 272 11.90 -46.52 59.40
N ASP A 273 11.85 -46.91 60.68
CA ASP A 273 12.06 -48.30 61.07
C ASP A 273 10.72 -49.03 61.14
N ALA A 274 10.67 -50.23 61.73
CA ALA A 274 9.43 -50.96 61.91
C ALA A 274 8.48 -50.37 62.97
N ASN A 275 8.92 -49.37 63.74
CA ASN A 275 8.23 -48.83 64.91
C ASN A 275 7.72 -47.40 64.70
N ILE A 276 8.44 -46.57 63.96
CA ILE A 276 8.05 -45.20 63.65
C ILE A 276 7.38 -45.17 62.28
N THR A 277 6.07 -44.89 62.26
CA THR A 277 5.39 -44.53 61.02
C THR A 277 5.56 -43.04 60.75
N THR A 278 5.70 -42.69 59.48
CA THR A 278 5.60 -41.30 59.03
C THR A 278 4.45 -41.18 58.05
N THR A 279 3.51 -40.29 58.35
CA THR A 279 2.38 -39.97 57.47
C THR A 279 2.44 -38.50 57.07
N ALA A 280 2.02 -38.16 55.87
CA ALA A 280 1.81 -36.76 55.51
C ALA A 280 0.62 -36.21 56.33
N PHE A 281 0.79 -35.04 56.94
CA PHE A 281 -0.27 -34.38 57.70
C PHE A 281 -0.19 -32.86 57.48
N GLY A 282 -1.24 -32.31 56.87
CA GLY A 282 -1.22 -30.93 56.39
C GLY A 282 -0.03 -30.71 55.44
N ASN A 283 0.74 -29.65 55.69
CA ASN A 283 1.91 -29.27 54.89
C ASN A 283 3.23 -29.86 55.43
N GLY A 284 3.18 -30.95 56.19
CA GLY A 284 4.37 -31.57 56.81
C GLY A 284 4.23 -33.07 57.05
N ALA A 285 5.19 -33.64 57.79
CA ALA A 285 5.17 -35.04 58.20
C ALA A 285 4.72 -35.16 59.67
N LYS A 286 3.73 -36.02 59.93
CA LYS A 286 3.39 -36.50 61.27
C LYS A 286 4.16 -37.79 61.53
N PHE A 287 5.00 -37.74 62.56
CA PHE A 287 5.59 -38.92 63.16
C PHE A 287 4.53 -39.61 64.04
N GLY A 288 4.35 -40.90 63.81
CA GLY A 288 3.45 -41.76 64.56
C GLY A 288 4.18 -43.02 65.00
N LEU A 289 3.50 -43.79 65.83
CA LEU A 289 3.88 -45.17 66.10
C LEU A 289 3.22 -46.07 65.05
N ALA A 290 3.90 -47.13 64.64
CA ALA A 290 3.30 -48.19 63.84
C ALA A 290 2.21 -48.90 64.65
N ASP A 291 1.20 -49.40 63.94
CA ASP A 291 0.14 -50.23 64.53
C ASP A 291 0.71 -51.47 65.23
N THR A 292 1.87 -51.97 64.82
CA THR A 292 2.63 -52.99 65.55
C THR A 292 4.03 -52.49 65.91
N ILE A 293 4.30 -52.31 67.20
CA ILE A 293 5.61 -51.90 67.74
C ILE A 293 6.40 -53.12 68.22
N LYS A 294 7.62 -53.29 67.71
CA LYS A 294 8.59 -54.33 68.09
C LYS A 294 9.72 -53.75 68.94
N ILE A 295 9.75 -54.13 70.21
CA ILE A 295 10.75 -53.66 71.19
C ILE A 295 11.77 -54.78 71.43
N GLY A 296 13.07 -54.46 71.33
CA GLY A 296 14.16 -55.44 71.44
C GLY A 296 14.65 -56.06 70.13
N GLY A 297 14.16 -55.60 68.98
CA GLY A 297 14.66 -55.98 67.66
C GLY A 297 14.43 -57.46 67.32
N THR A 298 15.51 -58.17 66.96
CA THR A 298 15.50 -59.60 66.64
C THR A 298 15.83 -60.51 67.84
N SER A 299 15.86 -59.97 69.07
CA SER A 299 16.10 -60.76 70.28
C SER A 299 15.02 -61.82 70.49
N ALA A 300 15.39 -62.96 71.10
CA ALA A 300 14.45 -64.03 71.46
C ALA A 300 13.34 -63.56 72.42
N ASN A 301 13.58 -62.48 73.17
CA ASN A 301 12.63 -61.87 74.10
C ASN A 301 11.97 -60.59 73.53
N ALA A 302 11.90 -60.45 72.21
CA ALA A 302 11.28 -59.29 71.58
C ALA A 302 9.76 -59.25 71.83
N VAL A 303 9.27 -58.14 72.38
CA VAL A 303 7.84 -57.92 72.65
C VAL A 303 7.22 -57.14 71.49
N SER A 304 6.04 -57.57 71.06
CA SER A 304 5.30 -56.98 69.94
C SER A 304 3.93 -56.48 70.43
N ILE A 305 3.72 -55.16 70.40
CA ILE A 305 2.44 -54.53 70.77
C ILE A 305 1.67 -54.22 69.49
N ASP A 306 0.56 -54.91 69.23
CA ASP A 306 -0.30 -54.75 68.06
C ASP A 306 -1.57 -53.96 68.46
N GLY A 307 -1.54 -52.65 68.25
CA GLY A 307 -2.62 -51.72 68.53
C GLY A 307 -3.81 -51.81 67.58
N THR A 308 -3.65 -52.41 66.39
CA THR A 308 -4.77 -52.67 65.46
C THR A 308 -5.55 -53.90 65.88
N ALA A 309 -4.88 -54.97 66.28
CA ALA A 309 -5.54 -56.14 66.88
C ALA A 309 -5.98 -55.90 68.33
N GLY A 310 -5.36 -54.94 69.03
CA GLY A 310 -5.51 -54.74 70.47
C GLY A 310 -4.80 -55.82 71.31
N ILE A 311 -3.77 -56.47 70.77
CA ILE A 311 -3.11 -57.66 71.34
C ILE A 311 -1.63 -57.38 71.60
N VAL A 312 -1.11 -57.81 72.74
CA VAL A 312 0.34 -57.86 72.98
C VAL A 312 0.83 -59.30 72.82
N LYS A 313 1.85 -59.50 71.97
CA LYS A 313 2.46 -60.80 71.61
C LYS A 313 3.94 -60.81 71.98
N GLY A 314 4.53 -62.01 72.05
CA GLY A 314 5.92 -62.18 72.49
C GLY A 314 6.12 -62.02 74.00
N LEU A 315 5.03 -61.82 74.77
CA LEU A 315 5.05 -61.96 76.22
C LEU A 315 5.32 -63.42 76.57
N THR A 316 6.23 -63.66 77.51
CA THR A 316 6.71 -65.00 77.87
C THR A 316 5.79 -65.76 78.84
N ASN A 317 4.61 -65.21 79.17
CA ASN A 317 3.64 -65.76 80.12
C ASN A 317 2.43 -66.41 79.41
N THR A 318 2.67 -67.32 78.47
CA THR A 318 1.63 -67.93 77.60
C THR A 318 0.76 -68.99 78.27
N THR A 319 1.10 -69.45 79.47
CA THR A 319 0.35 -70.48 80.20
C THR A 319 -0.53 -69.87 81.29
N PHE A 320 -1.83 -70.14 81.28
CA PHE A 320 -2.70 -69.87 82.42
C PHE A 320 -2.56 -71.01 83.43
N ASP A 321 -1.75 -70.78 84.48
CA ASP A 321 -1.66 -71.69 85.62
C ASP A 321 -2.60 -71.19 86.73
N ALA A 322 -3.65 -71.96 86.98
CA ALA A 322 -4.65 -71.65 88.00
C ALA A 322 -4.12 -71.71 89.45
N SER A 323 -2.92 -72.24 89.68
CA SER A 323 -2.30 -72.33 91.01
C SER A 323 -1.36 -71.17 91.37
N THR A 324 -0.99 -70.33 90.39
CA THR A 324 -0.05 -69.22 90.59
C THR A 324 -0.75 -67.93 91.00
N THR A 325 -0.26 -67.27 92.06
CA THR A 325 -0.71 -65.91 92.45
C THR A 325 0.09 -64.86 91.67
N TYR A 326 -0.52 -64.25 90.66
CA TYR A 326 0.13 -63.26 89.79
C TYR A 326 0.23 -61.88 90.47
N THR A 327 1.40 -61.56 91.02
CA THR A 327 1.70 -60.29 91.72
C THR A 327 2.56 -59.33 90.88
N GLY A 328 2.06 -58.91 89.72
CA GLY A 328 2.72 -57.92 88.87
C GLY A 328 1.80 -57.32 87.83
N GLY A 329 2.05 -56.06 87.43
CA GLY A 329 1.28 -55.33 86.41
C GLY A 329 1.59 -55.76 84.97
N GLN A 330 1.63 -57.07 84.71
CA GLN A 330 1.92 -57.67 83.40
C GLN A 330 0.61 -58.04 82.68
N ALA A 331 0.60 -57.98 81.34
CA ALA A 331 -0.57 -58.35 80.52
C ALA A 331 -0.69 -59.88 80.32
N ALA A 332 -1.91 -60.37 80.12
CA ALA A 332 -2.24 -61.78 79.86
C ALA A 332 -2.45 -62.06 78.35
N THR A 333 -2.33 -63.31 77.89
CA THR A 333 -2.36 -63.68 76.46
C THR A 333 -3.69 -64.27 75.98
N GLN A 334 -3.88 -64.36 74.65
CA GLN A 334 -5.10 -64.95 74.07
C GLN A 334 -5.17 -66.47 74.26
N GLU A 335 -4.06 -67.18 74.43
CA GLU A 335 -4.04 -68.59 74.82
C GLU A 335 -4.61 -68.78 76.23
N GLN A 336 -4.46 -67.78 77.10
CA GLN A 336 -5.11 -67.72 78.40
C GLN A 336 -6.63 -67.37 78.31
N LEU A 337 -7.15 -66.97 77.14
CA LEU A 337 -8.55 -66.54 76.92
C LEU A 337 -9.35 -67.41 75.91
N SER A 338 -8.71 -68.03 74.92
CA SER A 338 -9.38 -68.87 73.91
C SER A 338 -9.91 -70.18 74.48
N GLY A 339 -9.56 -70.51 75.73
CA GLY A 339 -10.28 -71.49 76.54
C GLY A 339 -11.74 -71.12 76.88
N LEU A 340 -12.33 -70.09 76.25
CA LEU A 340 -13.61 -69.47 76.67
C LEU A 340 -14.74 -69.32 75.60
N GLN A 341 -14.53 -69.36 74.26
CA GLN A 341 -15.54 -68.80 73.28
C GLN A 341 -16.34 -69.73 72.31
N SER A 342 -15.71 -70.66 71.55
CA SER A 342 -16.27 -71.49 70.43
C SER A 342 -17.77 -71.36 70.00
N GLY A 343 -18.06 -70.63 68.88
CA GLY A 343 -19.37 -69.99 68.50
C GLY A 343 -20.12 -70.35 67.17
N ILE A 344 -20.67 -69.36 66.40
CA ILE A 344 -22.09 -69.42 65.86
C ILE A 344 -22.43 -69.27 64.32
N SER A 345 -22.65 -68.07 63.72
CA SER A 345 -23.85 -67.78 62.84
C SER A 345 -23.66 -67.18 61.39
N ASP A 346 -24.68 -67.28 60.50
CA ASP A 346 -24.86 -66.64 59.14
C ASP A 346 -26.37 -66.57 58.68
N THR A 347 -26.80 -65.83 57.61
CA THR A 347 -28.04 -66.13 56.80
C THR A 347 -28.42 -65.36 55.49
N PHE A 348 -28.23 -64.04 55.33
CA PHE A 348 -29.37 -63.11 55.08
C PHE A 348 -29.58 -62.36 53.69
N ASP A 349 -28.84 -62.57 52.57
CA ASP A 349 -28.70 -61.54 51.46
C ASP A 349 -29.17 -61.84 49.98
N LYS A 350 -29.88 -60.88 49.26
CA LYS A 350 -30.14 -60.75 47.75
C LYS A 350 -30.87 -59.42 47.25
N GLY A 351 -31.20 -59.23 45.93
CA GLY A 351 -31.80 -58.00 45.29
C GLY A 351 -32.43 -58.10 43.83
N ILE A 352 -32.91 -56.99 43.19
CA ILE A 352 -33.86 -56.96 41.99
C ILE A 352 -33.57 -55.92 40.80
N SER A 353 -34.31 -55.87 39.63
CA SER A 353 -33.99 -55.08 38.35
C SER A 353 -35.14 -54.73 37.30
N PHE A 354 -34.95 -53.80 36.30
CA PHE A 354 -35.93 -53.19 35.29
C PHE A 354 -35.34 -52.68 33.89
N GLY A 355 -36.12 -52.30 32.82
CA GLY A 355 -35.64 -51.81 31.48
C GLY A 355 -36.66 -51.16 30.45
N GLY A 356 -36.28 -50.82 29.19
CA GLY A 356 -37.14 -50.17 28.14
C GLY A 356 -36.68 -50.23 26.63
N ASP A 357 -37.45 -49.66 25.67
CA ASP A 357 -37.45 -50.00 24.22
C ASP A 357 -36.13 -49.83 23.42
N ASN A 358 -35.23 -48.92 23.80
CA ASN A 358 -33.93 -48.73 23.14
C ASN A 358 -32.84 -49.65 23.69
N ALA A 359 -33.12 -50.96 23.69
CA ALA A 359 -32.25 -51.99 24.22
C ALA A 359 -30.79 -51.86 23.71
N PRO A 360 -29.76 -52.13 24.56
CA PRO A 360 -29.79 -53.05 25.70
C PRO A 360 -29.71 -52.43 27.12
N THR A 361 -30.20 -51.21 27.36
CA THR A 361 -30.09 -50.52 28.67
C THR A 361 -31.10 -50.95 29.75
N THR A 362 -30.65 -51.18 31.00
CA THR A 362 -31.46 -51.66 32.16
C THR A 362 -31.01 -51.05 33.53
N ILE A 363 -31.85 -51.12 34.56
CA ILE A 363 -31.76 -50.41 35.87
C ILE A 363 -31.90 -51.40 37.05
N LYS A 364 -31.16 -51.29 38.17
CA LYS A 364 -31.23 -52.23 39.35
C LYS A 364 -31.55 -51.52 40.69
N ARG A 365 -32.29 -52.17 41.62
CA ARG A 365 -32.61 -51.65 42.97
C ARG A 365 -32.45 -52.70 44.10
N LYS A 366 -32.08 -52.24 45.31
CA LYS A 366 -32.18 -53.02 46.57
C LYS A 366 -33.60 -52.91 47.17
N LEU A 367 -33.89 -53.58 48.28
CA LEU A 367 -35.14 -53.40 49.02
C LEU A 367 -35.22 -51.95 49.57
N GLY A 368 -35.98 -51.06 48.90
CA GLY A 368 -36.35 -49.73 49.45
C GLY A 368 -36.48 -48.49 48.53
N GLU A 369 -36.52 -48.56 47.19
CA GLU A 369 -36.19 -47.38 46.33
C GLU A 369 -37.07 -47.14 45.04
N LYS A 370 -36.95 -45.98 44.33
CA LYS A 370 -37.94 -45.38 43.35
C LYS A 370 -37.37 -44.95 41.94
N ILE A 371 -38.24 -44.74 40.91
CA ILE A 371 -37.95 -44.41 39.46
C ILE A 371 -38.84 -43.23 38.88
N ILE A 372 -38.52 -42.63 37.71
CA ILE A 372 -39.16 -41.42 37.09
C ILE A 372 -39.55 -41.62 35.57
N VAL A 373 -40.57 -40.91 35.03
CA VAL A 373 -41.05 -40.98 33.60
C VAL A 373 -41.60 -39.62 33.08
N LYS A 374 -41.42 -39.25 31.78
CA LYS A 374 -41.93 -38.00 31.13
C LYS A 374 -42.37 -38.18 29.66
N GLY A 375 -43.04 -37.22 29.02
CA GLY A 375 -43.39 -37.27 27.58
C GLY A 375 -42.41 -36.49 26.68
N GLY A 376 -41.87 -37.09 25.62
CA GLY A 376 -41.03 -36.43 24.61
C GLY A 376 -40.72 -37.16 23.28
N VAL A 377 -40.85 -38.50 23.13
CA VAL A 377 -40.24 -39.39 22.07
C VAL A 377 -38.77 -39.12 21.84
N SER A 378 -38.01 -40.19 22.04
CA SER A 378 -36.59 -40.20 21.74
C SER A 378 -36.22 -41.29 20.74
N ASP A 379 -37.13 -42.20 20.36
CA ASP A 379 -36.90 -43.31 19.42
C ASP A 379 -36.31 -42.84 18.08
N PRO A 380 -35.42 -43.57 17.36
CA PRO A 380 -34.57 -42.96 16.33
C PRO A 380 -35.07 -42.91 14.88
N THR A 381 -36.07 -43.68 14.41
CA THR A 381 -36.41 -43.64 12.96
C THR A 381 -37.30 -42.48 12.49
N LYS A 382 -37.95 -41.63 13.31
CA LYS A 382 -38.64 -41.77 14.62
C LYS A 382 -40.17 -41.85 14.39
N LEU A 383 -40.52 -42.23 13.18
CA LEU A 383 -41.42 -41.50 12.28
C LEU A 383 -41.83 -42.48 11.18
N THR A 384 -43.07 -42.97 11.18
CA THR A 384 -43.42 -44.13 10.35
C THR A 384 -42.45 -45.29 10.55
N ASP A 385 -42.14 -45.76 11.78
CA ASP A 385 -42.74 -45.64 13.15
C ASP A 385 -43.99 -44.73 13.35
N SER A 386 -45.16 -45.25 12.97
CA SER A 386 -46.18 -44.39 12.33
C SER A 386 -46.77 -43.26 13.13
N ASN A 387 -47.06 -43.40 14.43
CA ASN A 387 -47.61 -42.25 15.17
C ASN A 387 -47.13 -42.01 16.62
N ILE A 388 -46.60 -42.96 17.42
CA ILE A 388 -46.08 -42.74 18.82
C ILE A 388 -45.00 -43.80 19.22
N GLY A 389 -44.01 -43.49 20.09
CA GLY A 389 -43.00 -44.45 20.67
C GLY A 389 -42.34 -44.04 22.01
N VAL A 390 -41.55 -44.90 22.69
CA VAL A 390 -40.98 -44.70 24.07
C VAL A 390 -39.46 -44.99 24.16
N ILE A 391 -38.67 -44.32 25.02
CA ILE A 391 -37.23 -44.62 25.24
C ILE A 391 -36.80 -44.52 26.71
N ALA A 392 -35.88 -45.40 27.14
CA ALA A 392 -35.13 -45.38 28.41
C ALA A 392 -33.75 -44.70 28.28
N ASP A 393 -33.37 -43.84 29.20
CA ASP A 393 -32.05 -43.17 29.18
C ASP A 393 -30.87 -44.07 29.61
N GLY A 394 -31.16 -45.21 30.26
CA GLY A 394 -30.15 -46.10 30.85
C GLY A 394 -29.72 -45.71 32.26
N THR A 395 -30.37 -44.70 32.85
CA THR A 395 -30.09 -44.19 34.19
C THR A 395 -31.33 -44.27 35.10
N ASP A 396 -32.36 -43.47 34.87
CA ASP A 396 -33.55 -43.42 35.76
C ASP A 396 -34.87 -42.96 35.11
N THR A 397 -34.91 -42.66 33.79
CA THR A 397 -36.02 -41.94 33.12
C THR A 397 -36.48 -42.55 31.77
N LEU A 398 -37.79 -42.40 31.42
CA LEU A 398 -38.47 -42.92 30.19
C LEU A 398 -39.32 -41.84 29.41
N THR A 399 -39.48 -41.85 28.05
CA THR A 399 -39.94 -40.66 27.21
C THR A 399 -40.86 -40.85 25.92
N VAL A 400 -42.01 -40.10 25.68
CA VAL A 400 -43.12 -40.32 24.62
C VAL A 400 -43.77 -39.11 23.79
N LYS A 401 -44.14 -39.16 22.46
CA LYS A 401 -44.68 -38.06 21.53
C LYS A 401 -45.43 -38.54 20.23
N LEU A 402 -45.77 -37.66 19.22
CA LEU A 402 -46.55 -37.90 17.96
C LEU A 402 -45.83 -37.71 16.57
N ALA A 403 -46.41 -38.16 15.42
CA ALA A 403 -45.84 -38.10 14.03
C ALA A 403 -46.56 -37.18 12.98
N LYS A 404 -46.04 -37.11 11.73
CA LYS A 404 -46.30 -36.01 10.74
C LYS A 404 -47.32 -36.26 9.60
N ASP A 405 -47.32 -37.40 8.93
CA ASP A 405 -48.31 -37.73 7.89
C ASP A 405 -49.31 -38.76 8.42
N LEU A 406 -50.61 -38.56 8.16
CA LEU A 406 -51.69 -39.37 8.72
C LEU A 406 -52.38 -40.18 7.61
N THR A 407 -52.23 -41.50 7.62
CA THR A 407 -52.88 -42.42 6.66
C THR A 407 -53.74 -43.45 7.40
N GLY A 408 -54.75 -44.00 6.72
CA GLY A 408 -55.62 -45.07 7.28
C GLY A 408 -56.78 -44.61 8.18
N LEU A 409 -57.20 -43.34 8.10
CA LEU A 409 -58.30 -42.79 8.91
C LEU A 409 -59.64 -42.76 8.15
N ASN A 410 -60.71 -43.24 8.78
CA ASN A 410 -62.06 -43.25 8.18
C ASN A 410 -62.71 -41.86 8.11
N SER A 411 -62.31 -40.92 8.98
CA SER A 411 -62.60 -39.50 8.87
C SER A 411 -61.66 -38.69 9.77
N ALA A 412 -61.47 -37.42 9.43
CA ALA A 412 -60.87 -36.42 10.31
C ALA A 412 -61.46 -35.04 9.95
N SER A 413 -61.80 -34.25 10.97
CA SER A 413 -62.34 -32.90 10.82
C SER A 413 -61.21 -31.89 10.94
N PHE A 414 -61.12 -30.96 9.99
CA PHE A 414 -60.09 -29.93 9.95
C PHE A 414 -60.72 -28.56 9.76
N GLY A 415 -60.11 -27.55 10.39
CA GLY A 415 -60.62 -26.18 10.45
C GLY A 415 -60.39 -25.35 9.18
N ASN A 416 -60.53 -24.03 9.35
CA ASN A 416 -60.86 -23.07 8.29
C ASN A 416 -59.81 -22.86 7.18
N ASP A 417 -58.65 -23.50 7.23
CA ASP A 417 -57.59 -23.41 6.21
C ASP A 417 -56.91 -24.77 5.99
N VAL A 418 -57.30 -25.46 4.90
CA VAL A 418 -56.64 -26.69 4.40
C VAL A 418 -56.46 -26.56 2.88
N MET A 419 -55.26 -26.86 2.39
CA MET A 419 -54.92 -26.83 0.95
C MET A 419 -54.66 -28.22 0.35
N ILE A 420 -54.78 -28.30 -0.99
CA ILE A 420 -54.82 -29.52 -1.80
C ILE A 420 -53.90 -29.36 -3.03
N SER A 421 -53.35 -30.47 -3.53
CA SER A 421 -52.95 -30.63 -4.95
C SER A 421 -53.24 -32.09 -5.40
N SER A 422 -53.17 -32.49 -6.66
CA SER A 422 -52.77 -31.79 -7.90
C SER A 422 -53.78 -31.99 -9.06
N ASN A 423 -54.92 -32.66 -8.81
CA ASN A 423 -55.92 -33.01 -9.83
C ASN A 423 -57.16 -32.08 -9.88
N GLY A 424 -57.05 -30.87 -9.31
CA GLY A 424 -58.11 -29.86 -9.37
C GLY A 424 -59.31 -30.10 -8.44
N LEU A 425 -60.30 -29.21 -8.55
CA LEU A 425 -61.30 -28.94 -7.52
C LEU A 425 -62.72 -29.22 -8.03
N ARG A 426 -63.43 -30.19 -7.44
CA ARG A 426 -64.90 -30.20 -7.47
C ARG A 426 -65.42 -29.26 -6.37
N ALA A 427 -65.49 -27.97 -6.67
CA ALA A 427 -66.21 -27.02 -5.83
C ALA A 427 -67.72 -27.30 -5.97
N GLY A 428 -68.35 -27.81 -4.92
CA GLY A 428 -69.77 -28.15 -4.93
C GLY A 428 -70.68 -26.95 -5.22
N THR A 429 -70.28 -25.76 -4.76
CA THR A 429 -71.01 -24.51 -4.96
C THR A 429 -70.12 -23.27 -4.76
N THR A 430 -70.25 -22.33 -5.70
CA THR A 430 -70.72 -20.97 -5.44
C THR A 430 -70.14 -20.18 -4.26
N VAL A 431 -69.51 -19.03 -4.55
CA VAL A 431 -69.53 -17.91 -3.60
C VAL A 431 -70.95 -17.33 -3.60
N ILE A 432 -71.76 -17.72 -2.62
CA ILE A 432 -73.03 -17.04 -2.35
C ILE A 432 -72.69 -15.82 -1.50
N ASN A 433 -72.68 -14.65 -2.14
CA ASN A 433 -72.74 -13.37 -1.45
C ASN A 433 -74.04 -12.65 -1.83
N THR A 434 -74.31 -11.51 -1.21
CA THR A 434 -75.53 -10.71 -1.45
C THR A 434 -75.60 -10.09 -2.86
N GLY A 435 -74.57 -10.22 -3.69
CA GLY A 435 -74.51 -9.77 -5.08
C GLY A 435 -74.90 -10.83 -6.13
N GLY A 436 -75.27 -12.05 -5.73
CA GLY A 436 -75.70 -13.13 -6.64
C GLY A 436 -74.60 -14.16 -6.97
N VAL A 437 -74.87 -15.01 -7.96
CA VAL A 437 -74.00 -16.14 -8.31
C VAL A 437 -72.89 -15.70 -9.26
N SER A 438 -71.68 -15.49 -8.73
CA SER A 438 -70.48 -15.31 -9.56
C SER A 438 -69.71 -16.62 -9.67
N PHE A 439 -69.53 -17.12 -10.91
CA PHE A 439 -68.51 -18.13 -11.19
C PHE A 439 -67.17 -17.40 -11.36
N SER A 440 -66.21 -17.68 -10.48
CA SER A 440 -64.85 -17.13 -10.59
C SER A 440 -64.17 -17.70 -11.85
N GLY A 441 -64.30 -16.99 -12.99
CA GLY A 441 -63.59 -17.32 -14.24
C GLY A 441 -64.41 -17.52 -15.52
N SER A 442 -65.72 -17.20 -15.58
CA SER A 442 -66.47 -17.30 -16.86
C SER A 442 -67.53 -16.20 -17.06
N THR A 443 -67.77 -15.81 -18.32
CA THR A 443 -68.57 -14.64 -18.73
C THR A 443 -70.07 -14.89 -18.90
N VAL A 444 -70.53 -16.14 -18.80
CA VAL A 444 -71.96 -16.45 -18.73
C VAL A 444 -72.46 -16.07 -17.34
N SER A 445 -73.26 -15.00 -17.26
CA SER A 445 -73.83 -14.50 -16.03
C SER A 445 -75.32 -14.22 -16.20
N LEU A 446 -76.07 -14.51 -15.13
CA LEU A 446 -77.44 -14.05 -14.97
C LEU A 446 -77.44 -12.96 -13.90
N SER A 447 -77.66 -11.72 -14.33
CA SER A 447 -77.82 -10.56 -13.43
C SER A 447 -79.23 -10.01 -13.54
N SER A 448 -79.55 -9.00 -12.73
CA SER A 448 -80.76 -8.17 -12.90
C SER A 448 -80.84 -7.44 -14.25
N SER A 449 -79.80 -7.50 -15.08
CA SER A 449 -79.71 -6.87 -16.40
C SER A 449 -80.12 -7.79 -17.56
N GLY A 450 -80.49 -9.05 -17.29
CA GLY A 450 -80.88 -10.04 -18.30
C GLY A 450 -79.85 -11.14 -18.55
N LEU A 451 -80.13 -12.01 -19.52
CA LEU A 451 -79.29 -13.17 -19.85
C LEU A 451 -78.14 -12.80 -20.78
N ASN A 452 -76.90 -12.89 -20.28
CA ASN A 452 -75.73 -12.97 -21.15
C ASN A 452 -75.44 -14.46 -21.47
N ASN A 453 -75.88 -14.91 -22.65
CA ASN A 453 -75.73 -16.30 -23.09
C ASN A 453 -74.32 -16.67 -23.59
N GLY A 454 -73.32 -15.81 -23.41
CA GLY A 454 -71.92 -16.08 -23.78
C GLY A 454 -71.67 -16.29 -25.28
N GLY A 455 -72.58 -15.86 -26.15
CA GLY A 455 -72.43 -15.90 -27.62
C GLY A 455 -73.02 -17.13 -28.34
N ASN A 456 -73.80 -17.98 -27.67
CA ASN A 456 -74.37 -19.17 -28.30
C ASN A 456 -75.64 -18.89 -29.13
N VAL A 457 -75.75 -19.54 -30.29
CA VAL A 457 -76.90 -19.45 -31.22
C VAL A 457 -78.18 -19.94 -30.56
N ILE A 458 -79.26 -19.16 -30.69
CA ILE A 458 -80.61 -19.53 -30.25
C ILE A 458 -81.34 -20.19 -31.43
N THR A 459 -81.51 -21.51 -31.39
CA THR A 459 -82.24 -22.26 -32.41
C THR A 459 -83.74 -22.34 -32.09
N ASN A 460 -84.57 -22.46 -33.14
CA ASN A 460 -86.04 -22.57 -33.12
C ASN A 460 -86.81 -21.27 -32.83
N VAL A 461 -86.93 -20.40 -33.83
CA VAL A 461 -87.65 -19.10 -33.75
C VAL A 461 -88.66 -18.94 -34.90
N ALA A 462 -89.78 -18.23 -34.68
CA ALA A 462 -90.99 -18.24 -35.52
C ALA A 462 -91.06 -17.12 -36.60
N ARG A 463 -92.26 -16.70 -37.04
CA ARG A 463 -92.47 -15.36 -37.61
C ARG A 463 -92.70 -14.39 -36.46
N GLY A 464 -92.02 -13.26 -36.48
CA GLY A 464 -92.24 -12.17 -35.56
C GLY A 464 -93.41 -11.33 -36.03
N GLU A 465 -94.30 -11.01 -35.09
CA GLU A 465 -95.47 -10.17 -35.34
C GLU A 465 -95.39 -8.87 -34.53
N ALA A 466 -94.79 -8.93 -33.33
CA ALA A 466 -94.34 -7.75 -32.59
C ALA A 466 -92.88 -7.38 -32.94
N THR A 467 -92.51 -6.13 -32.68
CA THR A 467 -91.15 -5.61 -32.90
C THR A 467 -90.08 -6.19 -31.97
N THR A 468 -90.49 -6.96 -30.96
CA THR A 468 -89.62 -7.69 -30.02
C THR A 468 -89.35 -9.14 -30.43
N ASP A 469 -90.05 -9.63 -31.45
CA ASP A 469 -89.97 -11.01 -31.92
C ASP A 469 -88.96 -11.14 -33.09
N ALA A 470 -88.72 -12.35 -33.58
CA ALA A 470 -87.85 -12.60 -34.75
C ALA A 470 -88.58 -13.35 -35.89
N VAL A 471 -88.19 -13.09 -37.14
CA VAL A 471 -89.01 -13.26 -38.37
C VAL A 471 -88.61 -14.41 -39.33
N ASN A 472 -89.54 -14.88 -40.18
CA ASN A 472 -89.30 -15.92 -41.22
C ASN A 472 -89.76 -15.51 -42.66
N VAL A 473 -89.82 -16.43 -43.65
CA VAL A 473 -89.52 -16.12 -45.08
C VAL A 473 -90.63 -15.56 -46.00
N GLY A 474 -91.88 -16.05 -45.96
CA GLY A 474 -92.91 -15.80 -47.00
C GLY A 474 -93.43 -14.37 -47.31
N GLN A 475 -93.15 -13.31 -46.53
CA GLN A 475 -93.67 -11.94 -46.76
C GLN A 475 -92.94 -11.18 -47.91
N LEU A 476 -92.80 -11.77 -49.11
CA LEU A 476 -91.83 -11.30 -50.13
C LEU A 476 -92.33 -11.13 -51.58
N ASN A 477 -93.40 -11.79 -52.02
CA ASN A 477 -93.70 -11.92 -53.46
C ASN A 477 -94.35 -10.70 -54.16
N GLU A 478 -94.98 -9.79 -53.42
CA GLU A 478 -95.90 -8.78 -53.99
C GLU A 478 -95.22 -7.58 -54.68
N VAL A 479 -93.89 -7.46 -54.55
CA VAL A 479 -93.08 -6.30 -54.96
C VAL A 479 -92.88 -6.16 -56.50
N LYS A 480 -93.60 -6.94 -57.33
CA LYS A 480 -93.11 -7.34 -58.66
C LYS A 480 -93.53 -6.51 -59.89
N GLN A 481 -94.76 -5.96 -59.96
CA GLN A 481 -95.30 -5.41 -61.23
C GLN A 481 -94.92 -3.93 -61.49
N SER A 482 -94.84 -3.09 -60.45
CA SER A 482 -94.46 -1.67 -60.58
C SER A 482 -93.04 -1.46 -61.12
N ALA A 483 -92.23 -2.51 -61.16
CA ALA A 483 -90.91 -2.52 -61.77
C ALA A 483 -90.93 -2.41 -63.31
N ALA A 484 -92.05 -2.65 -64.00
CA ALA A 484 -92.04 -2.87 -65.45
C ALA A 484 -91.84 -1.62 -66.33
N ASP A 485 -92.69 -0.59 -66.22
CA ASP A 485 -92.55 0.64 -67.04
C ASP A 485 -91.39 1.54 -66.59
N ALA A 486 -90.93 1.32 -65.35
CA ALA A 486 -89.66 1.82 -64.85
C ALA A 486 -88.42 1.28 -65.61
N ASN A 487 -88.56 0.44 -66.64
CA ASN A 487 -87.42 -0.18 -67.35
C ASN A 487 -87.11 0.39 -68.76
N LYS A 488 -87.54 1.61 -69.13
CA LYS A 488 -87.35 2.17 -70.51
C LYS A 488 -86.09 3.05 -70.71
N GLY A 489 -85.96 4.21 -70.05
CA GLY A 489 -84.68 4.94 -69.90
C GLY A 489 -84.29 6.06 -70.91
N TRP A 490 -83.06 6.61 -70.73
CA TRP A 490 -82.43 7.72 -71.50
C TRP A 490 -80.93 7.47 -71.77
N ASN A 491 -80.30 8.11 -72.77
CA ASN A 491 -78.92 7.77 -73.19
C ASN A 491 -77.81 8.69 -72.64
N VAL A 492 -76.65 8.12 -72.27
CA VAL A 492 -75.42 8.81 -71.84
C VAL A 492 -74.20 8.37 -72.68
N SER A 493 -73.22 9.25 -72.91
CA SER A 493 -71.95 8.98 -73.62
C SER A 493 -70.82 9.90 -73.11
N ALA A 494 -69.56 9.57 -73.37
CA ALA A 494 -68.39 10.35 -72.92
C ALA A 494 -67.42 10.62 -74.08
N GLN A 495 -66.99 11.87 -74.25
CA GLN A 495 -66.09 12.34 -75.33
C GLN A 495 -66.48 11.88 -76.75
N GLY A 496 -67.78 11.69 -77.00
CA GLY A 496 -68.32 11.23 -78.29
C GLY A 496 -68.36 9.72 -78.50
N ALA A 497 -68.02 8.90 -77.48
CA ALA A 497 -68.00 7.44 -77.57
C ALA A 497 -68.82 6.76 -76.44
N ASN A 498 -69.00 5.44 -76.57
CA ASN A 498 -69.58 4.55 -75.55
C ASN A 498 -71.01 4.90 -75.08
N THR A 499 -71.92 5.15 -76.03
CA THR A 499 -73.33 5.44 -75.72
C THR A 499 -74.07 4.26 -75.08
N SER A 500 -74.76 4.48 -73.96
CA SER A 500 -75.57 3.48 -73.25
C SER A 500 -76.90 4.05 -72.74
N THR A 501 -77.91 3.20 -72.52
CA THR A 501 -79.25 3.60 -72.03
C THR A 501 -79.40 3.32 -70.53
N VAL A 502 -79.88 4.33 -69.80
CA VAL A 502 -80.06 4.41 -68.34
C VAL A 502 -81.55 4.36 -68.01
N LYS A 503 -82.02 3.29 -67.38
CA LYS A 503 -83.42 3.08 -67.00
C LYS A 503 -83.72 3.69 -65.62
N PRO A 504 -84.99 3.98 -65.28
CA PRO A 504 -85.34 4.31 -63.90
C PRO A 504 -84.84 3.28 -62.88
N SER A 505 -84.34 3.76 -61.74
CA SER A 505 -83.49 3.06 -60.75
C SER A 505 -82.04 2.79 -61.15
N ASP A 506 -81.65 2.83 -62.43
CA ASP A 506 -80.24 2.77 -62.82
C ASP A 506 -79.51 4.02 -62.31
N LYS A 507 -78.26 3.83 -61.88
CA LYS A 507 -77.38 4.91 -61.40
C LYS A 507 -76.36 5.23 -62.48
N VAL A 508 -76.37 6.48 -62.95
CA VAL A 508 -75.18 7.05 -63.60
C VAL A 508 -74.24 7.51 -62.50
N ASP A 509 -73.16 6.78 -62.32
CA ASP A 509 -72.10 7.16 -61.40
C ASP A 509 -71.07 8.02 -62.13
N LEU A 510 -71.01 9.31 -61.77
CA LEU A 510 -70.01 10.24 -62.26
C LEU A 510 -68.80 10.17 -61.33
N ASN A 511 -68.05 9.08 -61.44
CA ASN A 511 -66.91 8.82 -60.58
C ASN A 511 -65.56 9.27 -61.18
N ASN A 512 -64.59 9.34 -60.29
CA ASN A 512 -63.18 9.53 -60.59
C ASN A 512 -62.42 8.54 -59.70
N THR A 513 -61.79 7.53 -60.29
CA THR A 513 -61.31 6.34 -59.57
C THR A 513 -59.93 6.49 -58.95
N ASP A 514 -59.15 7.50 -59.37
CA ASP A 514 -57.87 7.89 -58.77
C ASP A 514 -58.02 8.96 -57.66
N ASN A 515 -59.26 9.43 -57.41
CA ASN A 515 -59.63 10.49 -56.48
C ASN A 515 -58.94 11.86 -56.72
N ASN A 516 -58.27 12.05 -57.86
CA ASN A 516 -57.63 13.32 -58.23
C ASN A 516 -58.64 14.44 -58.49
N ILE A 517 -59.85 14.11 -58.93
CA ILE A 517 -60.97 15.03 -59.14
C ILE A 517 -62.09 14.67 -58.16
N THR A 518 -62.34 15.54 -57.19
CA THR A 518 -63.51 15.42 -56.32
C THR A 518 -64.76 15.76 -57.13
N VAL A 519 -65.51 14.73 -57.54
CA VAL A 519 -66.86 14.89 -58.07
C VAL A 519 -67.84 14.91 -56.90
N SER A 520 -68.62 16.00 -56.78
CA SER A 520 -69.48 16.24 -55.62
C SER A 520 -70.86 16.77 -56.01
N LYS A 521 -71.88 16.32 -55.28
CA LYS A 521 -73.28 16.73 -55.43
C LYS A 521 -73.93 16.71 -54.05
N THR A 522 -74.61 17.79 -53.67
CA THR A 522 -75.36 17.86 -52.41
C THR A 522 -76.80 17.36 -52.61
N ALA A 523 -77.45 16.91 -51.52
CA ALA A 523 -78.82 16.40 -51.58
C ALA A 523 -79.85 17.45 -52.03
N GLU A 524 -79.57 18.73 -51.77
CA GLU A 524 -80.49 19.85 -52.06
C GLU A 524 -80.26 20.50 -53.43
N SER A 525 -79.22 20.10 -54.19
CA SER A 525 -78.87 20.73 -55.47
C SER A 525 -78.83 19.74 -56.63
N ASN A 526 -79.31 20.18 -57.80
CA ASN A 526 -79.16 19.41 -59.03
C ASN A 526 -77.77 19.52 -59.67
N ASN A 527 -76.93 20.45 -59.23
CA ASN A 527 -75.58 20.63 -59.76
C ASN A 527 -74.63 19.51 -59.34
N VAL A 528 -73.69 19.17 -60.23
CA VAL A 528 -72.52 18.33 -59.95
C VAL A 528 -71.29 19.22 -60.12
N SER A 529 -70.47 19.30 -59.07
CA SER A 529 -69.25 20.11 -59.03
C SER A 529 -68.02 19.21 -59.19
N PHE A 530 -67.18 19.55 -60.17
CA PHE A 530 -65.88 18.92 -60.41
C PHE A 530 -64.80 19.86 -59.91
N ASN A 531 -64.09 19.47 -58.85
CA ASN A 531 -62.96 20.22 -58.30
C ASN A 531 -61.72 19.34 -58.29
N LEU A 532 -60.53 19.92 -58.47
CA LEU A 532 -59.28 19.22 -58.17
C LEU A 532 -59.29 18.87 -56.67
N SER A 533 -58.96 17.63 -56.32
CA SER A 533 -58.74 17.25 -54.93
C SER A 533 -57.61 18.10 -54.33
N LYS A 534 -57.66 18.37 -53.02
CA LYS A 534 -56.55 19.05 -52.33
C LYS A 534 -55.30 18.18 -52.28
N ASP A 535 -55.51 16.87 -52.21
CA ASP A 535 -54.47 15.85 -52.24
C ASP A 535 -54.59 15.08 -53.56
N ILE A 536 -53.52 15.10 -54.38
CA ILE A 536 -53.48 14.43 -55.69
C ILE A 536 -52.47 13.29 -55.70
N ALA A 537 -52.90 12.13 -56.20
CA ALA A 537 -52.09 10.93 -56.39
C ALA A 537 -51.69 10.83 -57.88
N VAL A 538 -50.45 11.21 -58.19
CA VAL A 538 -49.89 11.19 -59.55
C VAL A 538 -48.48 10.58 -59.56
N ASP A 539 -48.11 9.87 -60.63
CA ASP A 539 -46.81 9.19 -60.72
C ASP A 539 -45.63 10.18 -60.74
N SER A 540 -45.82 11.36 -61.34
CA SER A 540 -44.84 12.45 -61.31
C SER A 540 -45.46 13.82 -61.56
N VAL A 541 -44.81 14.85 -61.02
CA VAL A 541 -45.03 16.27 -61.32
C VAL A 541 -43.71 16.85 -61.80
N LYS A 542 -43.72 17.53 -62.96
CA LYS A 542 -42.54 18.19 -63.54
C LYS A 542 -42.78 19.69 -63.66
N THR A 543 -41.87 20.49 -63.08
CA THR A 543 -41.92 21.95 -63.07
C THR A 543 -40.56 22.51 -63.50
N GLY A 544 -40.39 22.68 -64.81
CA GLY A 544 -39.09 23.02 -65.40
C GLY A 544 -38.08 21.87 -65.23
N ASP A 545 -36.93 22.17 -64.63
CA ASP A 545 -35.85 21.20 -64.35
C ASP A 545 -36.08 20.38 -63.07
N ALA A 546 -37.08 20.74 -62.26
CA ALA A 546 -37.49 19.97 -61.10
C ALA A 546 -38.48 18.87 -61.49
N THR A 547 -38.24 17.65 -61.01
CA THR A 547 -39.16 16.51 -61.12
C THR A 547 -39.39 15.91 -59.74
N MET A 548 -40.65 15.86 -59.32
CA MET A 548 -41.10 15.14 -58.13
C MET A 548 -41.80 13.85 -58.56
N ASN A 549 -41.40 12.71 -58.01
CA ASN A 549 -41.99 11.41 -58.31
C ASN A 549 -41.85 10.44 -57.12
N SER A 550 -42.20 9.17 -57.32
CA SER A 550 -42.12 8.10 -56.30
C SER A 550 -40.72 7.85 -55.71
N SER A 551 -39.65 8.39 -56.29
CA SER A 551 -38.27 8.34 -55.76
C SER A 551 -37.88 9.57 -54.94
N GLY A 552 -38.60 10.69 -55.07
CA GLY A 552 -38.33 11.95 -54.38
C GLY A 552 -38.36 13.17 -55.32
N LEU A 553 -37.65 14.24 -54.94
CA LEU A 553 -37.46 15.46 -55.72
C LEU A 553 -36.05 15.47 -56.32
N THR A 554 -35.95 15.62 -57.64
CA THR A 554 -34.68 15.79 -58.37
C THR A 554 -34.68 17.11 -59.13
N ILE A 555 -33.62 17.89 -58.98
CA ILE A 555 -33.34 19.07 -59.83
C ILE A 555 -32.22 18.68 -60.80
N ALA A 556 -32.43 18.85 -62.11
CA ALA A 556 -31.42 18.51 -63.11
C ALA A 556 -30.13 19.34 -62.89
N GLY A 557 -28.99 18.66 -62.74
CA GLY A 557 -27.70 19.31 -62.45
C GLY A 557 -27.56 19.91 -61.04
N GLY A 558 -28.56 19.74 -60.16
CA GLY A 558 -28.60 20.35 -58.83
C GLY A 558 -28.87 19.35 -57.69
N PRO A 559 -29.33 19.85 -56.53
CA PRO A 559 -29.65 19.02 -55.38
C PRO A 559 -30.75 17.99 -55.64
N LYS A 560 -30.70 16.87 -54.89
CA LYS A 560 -31.70 15.80 -54.92
C LYS A 560 -32.10 15.42 -53.50
N PHE A 561 -33.39 15.23 -53.30
CA PHE A 561 -33.99 14.76 -52.05
C PHE A 561 -34.69 13.44 -52.36
N THR A 562 -34.06 12.33 -52.00
CA THR A 562 -34.61 10.98 -52.18
C THR A 562 -35.22 10.47 -50.88
N LYS A 563 -35.93 9.33 -50.94
CA LYS A 563 -36.49 8.67 -49.75
C LYS A 563 -35.45 8.27 -48.69
N THR A 564 -34.16 8.19 -49.04
CA THR A 564 -33.10 7.67 -48.15
C THR A 564 -31.92 8.63 -47.97
N SER A 565 -31.78 9.67 -48.80
CA SER A 565 -30.63 10.58 -48.77
C SER A 565 -30.92 11.95 -49.36
N ILE A 566 -30.14 12.94 -48.91
CA ILE A 566 -30.04 14.27 -49.50
C ILE A 566 -28.68 14.37 -50.18
N ASP A 567 -28.67 14.67 -51.47
CA ASP A 567 -27.49 14.98 -52.27
C ASP A 567 -27.51 16.49 -52.57
N ALA A 568 -26.52 17.24 -52.07
CA ALA A 568 -26.43 18.68 -52.30
C ALA A 568 -25.98 19.05 -53.72
N GLY A 569 -25.64 18.08 -54.58
CA GLY A 569 -25.21 18.31 -55.96
C GLY A 569 -23.92 19.12 -56.05
N GLY A 570 -23.00 18.95 -55.10
CA GLY A 570 -21.76 19.72 -54.99
C GLY A 570 -21.90 21.13 -54.40
N ASN A 571 -23.12 21.56 -54.03
CA ASN A 571 -23.36 22.85 -53.40
C ASN A 571 -23.11 22.81 -51.88
N LYS A 572 -22.85 23.97 -51.28
CA LYS A 572 -22.84 24.12 -49.81
C LYS A 572 -24.28 24.09 -49.28
N ILE A 573 -24.51 23.39 -48.17
CA ILE A 573 -25.73 23.54 -47.37
C ILE A 573 -25.50 24.71 -46.40
N THR A 574 -26.23 25.81 -46.59
CA THR A 574 -26.12 27.03 -45.78
C THR A 574 -27.27 27.13 -44.77
N ASN A 575 -27.12 28.00 -43.76
CA ASN A 575 -28.10 28.19 -42.67
C ASN A 575 -28.39 26.91 -41.86
N VAL A 576 -27.35 26.09 -41.66
CA VAL A 576 -27.39 24.94 -40.74
C VAL A 576 -27.09 25.45 -39.33
N ALA A 577 -28.10 25.44 -38.45
CA ALA A 577 -27.93 25.77 -37.03
C ALA A 577 -26.98 24.79 -36.33
N ASN A 578 -26.48 25.16 -35.15
CA ASN A 578 -25.60 24.30 -34.36
C ASN A 578 -26.33 23.00 -33.95
N GLY A 579 -25.88 21.85 -34.46
CA GLY A 579 -26.43 20.54 -34.12
C GLY A 579 -25.99 20.07 -32.73
N VAL A 580 -26.74 19.19 -32.07
CA VAL A 580 -26.36 18.68 -30.74
C VAL A 580 -25.17 17.73 -30.88
N VAL A 581 -24.01 18.12 -30.35
CA VAL A 581 -22.80 17.27 -30.33
C VAL A 581 -22.85 16.34 -29.13
N ALA A 582 -23.42 15.14 -29.35
CA ALA A 582 -23.53 14.08 -28.34
C ALA A 582 -23.21 12.71 -28.98
N PHE A 583 -22.89 11.72 -28.13
CA PHE A 583 -22.72 10.34 -28.58
C PHE A 583 -23.99 9.85 -29.29
N GLU A 584 -23.81 9.16 -30.43
CA GLU A 584 -24.87 8.73 -31.37
C GLU A 584 -25.73 9.82 -32.03
N SER A 585 -25.45 11.12 -31.83
CA SER A 585 -26.19 12.19 -32.52
C SER A 585 -26.23 12.00 -34.05
N LYS A 586 -27.34 12.45 -34.65
CA LYS A 586 -27.61 12.42 -36.10
C LYS A 586 -27.85 13.82 -36.67
N ASP A 587 -27.62 14.85 -35.86
CA ASP A 587 -27.73 16.24 -36.28
C ASP A 587 -26.58 16.61 -37.22
N ALA A 588 -26.83 17.56 -38.12
CA ALA A 588 -25.78 18.10 -38.98
C ALA A 588 -24.88 19.05 -38.18
N VAL A 589 -23.57 18.82 -38.21
CA VAL A 589 -22.58 19.78 -37.69
C VAL A 589 -22.26 20.84 -38.73
N ASN A 590 -22.20 22.11 -38.32
CA ASN A 590 -21.83 23.21 -39.21
C ASN A 590 -20.34 23.58 -39.10
N GLY A 591 -19.89 24.52 -39.93
CA GLY A 591 -18.50 24.97 -39.95
C GLY A 591 -18.04 25.71 -38.68
N GLY A 592 -18.95 26.37 -37.96
CA GLY A 592 -18.65 27.04 -36.70
C GLY A 592 -18.29 26.05 -35.59
N GLN A 593 -19.10 25.01 -35.43
CA GLN A 593 -18.84 23.92 -34.47
C GLN A 593 -17.54 23.17 -34.78
N LEU A 594 -17.25 22.94 -36.07
CA LEU A 594 -15.96 22.34 -36.47
C LEU A 594 -14.78 23.28 -36.18
N GLN A 595 -14.95 24.59 -36.38
CA GLN A 595 -13.93 25.59 -36.05
C GLN A 595 -13.71 25.70 -34.53
N GLU A 596 -14.76 25.57 -33.71
CA GLU A 596 -14.65 25.51 -32.25
C GLU A 596 -13.77 24.32 -31.81
N VAL A 597 -14.06 23.11 -32.32
CA VAL A 597 -13.25 21.91 -32.06
C VAL A 597 -11.80 22.07 -32.54
N ILE A 598 -11.59 22.63 -33.74
CA ILE A 598 -10.23 22.93 -34.25
C ILE A 598 -9.49 23.92 -33.35
N THR A 599 -10.19 24.95 -32.84
CA THR A 599 -9.61 25.98 -31.96
C THR A 599 -9.24 25.40 -30.60
N GLY A 600 -10.07 24.50 -30.05
CA GLY A 600 -9.75 23.70 -28.87
C GLY A 600 -8.50 22.86 -29.08
N ILE A 601 -8.46 22.04 -30.14
CA ILE A 601 -7.30 21.19 -30.48
C ILE A 601 -6.02 22.02 -30.69
N GLN A 602 -6.11 23.19 -31.34
CA GLN A 602 -4.96 24.08 -31.53
C GLN A 602 -4.50 24.71 -30.21
N SER A 603 -5.41 25.03 -29.31
CA SER A 603 -5.10 25.55 -27.97
C SER A 603 -4.44 24.48 -27.11
N ASP A 604 -5.00 23.28 -27.05
CA ASP A 604 -4.45 22.13 -26.33
C ASP A 604 -3.06 21.74 -26.88
N ALA A 605 -2.89 21.75 -28.21
CA ALA A 605 -1.59 21.52 -28.84
C ALA A 605 -0.57 22.63 -28.52
N ALA A 606 -1.00 23.89 -28.40
CA ALA A 606 -0.13 24.99 -28.00
C ALA A 606 0.27 24.92 -26.51
N VAL A 607 -0.67 24.55 -25.62
CA VAL A 607 -0.39 24.29 -24.19
C VAL A 607 0.58 23.12 -24.06
N LEU A 608 0.32 21.99 -24.73
CA LEU A 608 1.21 20.83 -24.73
C LEU A 608 2.60 21.16 -25.29
N ALA A 609 2.69 22.00 -26.33
CA ALA A 609 3.97 22.46 -26.88
C ALA A 609 4.75 23.36 -25.90
N LEU A 610 4.07 24.17 -25.09
CA LEU A 610 4.69 24.96 -24.02
C LEU A 610 5.16 24.07 -22.87
N GLU A 611 4.33 23.14 -22.39
CA GLU A 611 4.65 22.23 -21.29
C GLU A 611 5.78 21.25 -21.66
N MET A 612 5.70 20.59 -22.81
CA MET A 612 6.78 19.74 -23.33
C MET A 612 8.04 20.54 -23.72
N GLY A 613 7.85 21.80 -24.13
CA GLY A 613 8.91 22.71 -24.57
C GLY A 613 9.71 23.35 -23.41
N ALA A 614 9.12 23.43 -22.22
CA ALA A 614 9.79 23.94 -21.01
C ALA A 614 10.92 23.01 -20.53
N GLY A 615 10.72 21.69 -20.64
CA GLY A 615 11.69 20.67 -20.24
C GLY A 615 11.89 20.55 -18.72
N LEU A 616 12.50 19.44 -18.30
CA LEU A 616 12.87 19.18 -16.91
C LEU A 616 14.24 19.80 -16.61
N ASN A 617 14.32 20.60 -15.55
CA ASN A 617 15.55 21.23 -15.08
C ASN A 617 16.22 20.36 -14.01
N PHE A 618 17.47 19.98 -14.23
CA PHE A 618 18.32 19.26 -13.27
C PHE A 618 19.49 20.17 -12.89
N ASN A 619 19.59 20.53 -11.62
CA ASN A 619 20.72 21.25 -11.04
C ASN A 619 21.66 20.29 -10.28
N ALA A 620 22.90 20.75 -10.08
CA ALA A 620 23.90 20.09 -9.24
C ALA A 620 24.66 21.18 -8.45
N ASP A 621 25.50 20.77 -7.49
CA ASP A 621 26.24 21.69 -6.61
C ASP A 621 27.23 22.61 -7.37
N SER A 622 27.58 22.26 -8.62
CA SER A 622 28.33 23.11 -9.53
C SER A 622 27.97 22.83 -11.00
N GLY A 623 28.25 23.80 -11.88
CA GLY A 623 27.91 23.73 -13.31
C GLY A 623 26.60 24.43 -13.67
N SER A 624 26.27 24.42 -14.96
CA SER A 624 25.01 25.00 -15.47
C SER A 624 23.84 24.04 -15.30
N VAL A 625 22.63 24.58 -15.06
CA VAL A 625 21.39 23.79 -15.01
C VAL A 625 21.18 23.05 -16.34
N ILE A 626 20.95 21.75 -16.26
CA ILE A 626 20.68 20.90 -17.43
C ILE A 626 19.17 20.90 -17.67
N ASN A 627 18.72 21.55 -18.75
CA ASN A 627 17.35 21.46 -19.22
C ASN A 627 17.19 20.28 -20.21
N LYS A 628 16.27 19.36 -19.94
CA LYS A 628 15.95 18.21 -20.80
C LYS A 628 14.50 18.27 -21.28
N LYS A 629 14.34 18.57 -22.57
CA LYS A 629 13.03 18.61 -23.24
C LYS A 629 12.60 17.21 -23.66
N ALA A 630 11.28 16.97 -23.74
CA ALA A 630 10.73 15.71 -24.22
C ALA A 630 11.28 15.37 -25.63
N GLY A 631 11.55 14.09 -25.90
CA GLY A 631 12.16 13.63 -27.16
C GLY A 631 13.66 13.92 -27.33
N SER A 632 14.31 14.61 -26.40
CA SER A 632 15.78 14.77 -26.40
C SER A 632 16.48 13.46 -26.01
N ASN A 633 17.77 13.31 -26.39
CA ASN A 633 18.61 12.23 -25.89
C ASN A 633 18.55 12.12 -24.35
N PRO A 634 18.44 10.90 -23.78
CA PRO A 634 18.31 10.71 -22.33
C PRO A 634 19.36 11.45 -21.49
N LEU A 635 19.01 11.79 -20.25
CA LEU A 635 19.99 12.27 -19.28
C LEU A 635 20.83 11.08 -18.81
N SER A 636 22.11 11.03 -19.23
CA SER A 636 23.03 10.00 -18.78
C SER A 636 23.70 10.43 -17.49
N PHE A 637 23.35 9.75 -16.39
CA PHE A 637 24.15 9.77 -15.17
C PHE A 637 25.35 8.83 -15.40
N LYS A 638 26.54 9.30 -15.07
CA LYS A 638 27.78 8.53 -15.20
C LYS A 638 28.47 8.46 -13.86
N GLY A 639 28.76 7.26 -13.41
CA GLY A 639 29.67 7.00 -12.30
C GLY A 639 31.07 7.56 -12.57
N GLY A 640 31.75 7.93 -11.48
CA GLY A 640 33.16 8.30 -11.48
C GLY A 640 34.01 7.19 -10.85
N ASN A 641 35.26 7.51 -10.48
CA ASN A 641 36.19 6.53 -9.90
C ASN A 641 35.67 5.89 -8.59
N ASN A 642 34.81 6.59 -7.83
CA ASN A 642 34.37 6.18 -6.49
C ASN A 642 32.86 5.91 -6.38
N ILE A 643 32.09 6.22 -7.42
CA ILE A 643 30.62 6.09 -7.44
C ILE A 643 30.22 5.36 -8.71
N THR A 644 29.42 4.30 -8.59
CA THR A 644 28.76 3.63 -9.71
C THR A 644 27.31 4.09 -9.81
N THR A 645 26.81 4.27 -11.03
CA THR A 645 25.42 4.63 -11.32
C THR A 645 24.74 3.51 -12.10
N THR A 646 23.68 2.94 -11.54
CA THR A 646 22.95 1.80 -12.13
C THR A 646 21.47 2.15 -12.31
N SER A 647 20.88 1.78 -13.44
CA SER A 647 19.44 1.92 -13.66
C SER A 647 18.73 0.69 -13.08
N GLU A 648 17.78 0.90 -12.17
CA GLU A 648 17.03 -0.17 -11.50
C GLU A 648 15.53 0.18 -11.52
N GLY A 649 14.77 -0.48 -12.41
CA GLY A 649 13.37 -0.13 -12.66
C GLY A 649 13.20 1.32 -13.11
N SER A 650 12.39 2.08 -12.37
CA SER A 650 12.12 3.50 -12.62
C SER A 650 13.10 4.47 -11.92
N SER A 651 14.19 3.95 -11.34
CA SER A 651 15.12 4.69 -10.49
C SER A 651 16.57 4.61 -11.00
N ILE A 652 17.37 5.64 -10.68
CA ILE A 652 18.84 5.58 -10.80
C ILE A 652 19.42 5.41 -9.40
N LYS A 653 20.13 4.31 -9.19
CA LYS A 653 20.84 3.98 -7.95
C LYS A 653 22.28 4.48 -8.03
N PHE A 654 22.73 5.16 -6.97
CA PHE A 654 24.10 5.65 -6.81
C PHE A 654 24.76 4.86 -5.68
N ASP A 655 25.78 4.08 -6.01
CA ASP A 655 26.51 3.24 -5.06
C ASP A 655 27.95 3.72 -4.89
N LEU A 656 28.49 3.60 -3.68
CA LEU A 656 29.94 3.68 -3.46
C LEU A 656 30.61 2.43 -4.04
N ASN A 657 31.73 2.62 -4.73
CA ASN A 657 32.53 1.52 -5.25
C ASN A 657 33.20 0.75 -4.09
N GLY A 658 33.33 -0.57 -4.22
CA GLY A 658 33.94 -1.41 -3.17
C GLY A 658 35.39 -1.02 -2.83
N ASN A 659 36.12 -0.47 -3.81
CA ASN A 659 37.38 0.23 -3.60
C ASN A 659 37.16 1.73 -3.83
N ILE A 660 37.58 2.56 -2.87
CA ILE A 660 37.48 4.02 -2.93
C ILE A 660 38.89 4.60 -3.13
N ASN A 661 39.09 5.32 -4.24
CA ASN A 661 40.32 6.01 -4.59
C ASN A 661 40.15 7.53 -4.35
N VAL A 662 40.63 8.00 -3.19
CA VAL A 662 40.61 9.41 -2.77
C VAL A 662 41.97 9.83 -2.24
N GLU A 663 42.35 11.09 -2.45
CA GLU A 663 43.64 11.63 -1.99
C GLU A 663 43.75 11.68 -0.46
N SER A 664 42.64 11.93 0.23
CA SER A 664 42.54 11.83 1.69
C SER A 664 41.13 11.52 2.17
N VAL A 665 41.04 10.94 3.37
CA VAL A 665 39.81 10.78 4.17
C VAL A 665 40.06 11.42 5.53
N THR A 666 39.19 12.34 5.94
CA THR A 666 39.27 13.00 7.25
C THR A 666 38.03 12.68 8.08
N THR A 667 38.21 12.07 9.24
CA THR A 667 37.15 11.72 10.20
C THR A 667 37.47 12.31 11.58
N GLY A 668 36.87 13.47 11.88
CA GLY A 668 37.19 14.22 13.09
C GLY A 668 38.66 14.65 13.13
N ASN A 669 39.43 14.13 14.09
CA ASN A 669 40.86 14.42 14.24
C ASN A 669 41.77 13.47 13.42
N THR A 670 41.23 12.42 12.79
CA THR A 670 42.01 11.44 12.03
C THR A 670 42.02 11.80 10.55
N THR A 671 43.20 11.79 9.92
CA THR A 671 43.40 11.94 8.47
C THR A 671 44.13 10.72 7.95
N VAL A 672 43.59 10.07 6.91
CA VAL A 672 44.24 9.01 6.14
C VAL A 672 44.55 9.58 4.75
N ASN A 673 45.82 9.59 4.35
CA ASN A 673 46.26 10.09 3.04
C ASN A 673 47.56 9.39 2.59
N ASN A 674 48.17 9.86 1.50
CA ASN A 674 49.43 9.29 0.99
C ASN A 674 50.64 9.44 1.94
N SER A 675 50.53 10.19 3.04
CA SER A 675 51.55 10.26 4.11
C SER A 675 51.31 9.25 5.23
N GLY A 676 50.18 8.54 5.24
CA GLY A 676 49.79 7.54 6.24
C GLY A 676 48.52 7.91 7.01
N VAL A 677 48.45 7.46 8.27
CA VAL A 677 47.37 7.76 9.23
C VAL A 677 47.88 8.75 10.27
N THR A 678 47.29 9.94 10.33
CA THR A 678 47.63 10.99 11.31
C THR A 678 46.43 11.27 12.20
N ILE A 679 46.60 11.19 13.53
CA ILE A 679 45.59 11.68 14.49
C ILE A 679 46.10 12.99 15.08
N LYS A 680 45.38 14.09 14.86
CA LYS A 680 45.75 15.40 15.42
C LYS A 680 45.77 15.32 16.95
N ASN A 681 46.91 15.70 17.54
CA ASN A 681 47.21 15.57 18.97
C ASN A 681 47.20 14.12 19.53
N GLY A 682 47.30 13.10 18.68
CA GLY A 682 47.29 11.69 19.07
C GLY A 682 48.39 10.87 18.40
N PRO A 683 48.31 9.53 18.47
CA PRO A 683 49.23 8.64 17.77
C PRO A 683 49.17 8.80 16.24
N SER A 684 50.27 8.52 15.56
CA SER A 684 50.33 8.52 14.09
C SER A 684 51.16 7.37 13.54
N MET A 685 50.82 6.94 12.33
CA MET A 685 51.55 5.95 11.54
C MET A 685 51.79 6.56 10.18
N THR A 686 52.98 7.08 9.95
CA THR A 686 53.34 7.84 8.75
C THR A 686 54.49 7.17 8.01
N ALA A 687 54.83 7.67 6.82
CA ALA A 687 56.05 7.27 6.11
C ALA A 687 57.35 7.47 6.92
N ALA A 688 57.34 8.34 7.94
CA ALA A 688 58.48 8.54 8.86
C ALA A 688 58.55 7.52 10.01
N GLY A 689 57.47 6.78 10.28
CA GLY A 689 57.39 5.78 11.35
C GLY A 689 56.07 5.80 12.13
N ILE A 690 56.04 5.01 13.20
CA ILE A 690 54.95 4.97 14.18
C ILE A 690 55.32 5.83 15.39
N TYR A 691 54.44 6.74 15.79
CA TYR A 691 54.59 7.64 16.92
C TYR A 691 53.42 7.44 17.88
N ALA A 692 53.71 7.21 19.17
CA ALA A 692 52.66 6.98 20.17
C ALA A 692 51.92 8.26 20.63
N GLY A 693 52.28 9.44 20.09
CA GLY A 693 51.63 10.70 20.42
C GLY A 693 52.25 11.92 19.72
N ASN A 694 51.80 13.10 20.14
CA ASN A 694 52.28 14.41 19.69
C ASN A 694 53.55 14.82 20.45
N ALA A 695 54.74 14.41 19.98
CA ALA A 695 56.06 15.07 20.12
C ALA A 695 57.22 14.11 19.77
N GLU A 696 58.41 14.65 19.52
CA GLU A 696 59.69 13.88 19.53
C GLU A 696 59.97 13.20 20.90
N THR A 697 59.28 13.62 21.96
CA THR A 697 59.38 13.08 23.31
C THR A 697 58.41 11.91 23.57
N ALA A 698 57.70 11.42 22.56
CA ALA A 698 56.86 10.21 22.66
C ALA A 698 57.63 8.98 22.16
N PRO A 699 57.37 7.77 22.72
CA PRO A 699 57.91 6.54 22.17
C PRO A 699 57.57 6.39 20.68
N SER A 700 58.57 6.03 19.89
CA SER A 700 58.46 5.96 18.43
C SER A 700 59.31 4.83 17.84
N MET A 701 58.88 4.35 16.68
CA MET A 701 59.58 3.36 15.87
C MET A 701 59.70 3.93 14.45
N THR A 702 60.93 4.26 14.05
CA THR A 702 61.26 4.93 12.79
C THR A 702 62.30 4.12 12.02
N ALA A 703 62.69 4.57 10.82
CA ALA A 703 63.80 3.97 10.08
C ALA A 703 65.16 4.01 10.84
N ALA A 704 65.30 4.88 11.85
CA ALA A 704 66.47 4.94 12.73
C ALA A 704 66.42 3.92 13.89
N GLY A 705 65.33 3.18 14.05
CA GLY A 705 65.12 2.20 15.12
C GLY A 705 64.04 2.60 16.13
N ILE A 706 64.11 2.01 17.32
CA ILE A 706 63.18 2.25 18.44
C ILE A 706 63.73 3.36 19.33
N ASN A 707 62.98 4.44 19.50
CA ASN A 707 63.23 5.45 20.52
C ASN A 707 62.19 5.28 21.64
N ALA A 708 62.63 4.85 22.82
CA ALA A 708 61.76 4.68 24.00
C ALA A 708 61.45 6.01 24.73
N ALA A 709 61.99 7.15 24.27
CA ALA A 709 61.81 8.47 24.86
C ALA A 709 62.05 8.53 26.39
N GLY A 710 63.11 7.86 26.86
CA GLY A 710 63.47 7.78 28.29
C GLY A 710 62.64 6.80 29.12
N THR A 711 61.68 6.09 28.53
CA THR A 711 60.91 5.04 29.23
C THR A 711 61.68 3.71 29.28
N LYS A 712 61.35 2.86 30.28
CA LYS A 712 61.95 1.52 30.41
C LYS A 712 61.37 0.57 29.36
N VAL A 713 62.23 0.01 28.52
CA VAL A 713 61.86 -1.09 27.62
C VAL A 713 61.89 -2.40 28.40
N THR A 714 60.72 -2.98 28.64
CA THR A 714 60.56 -4.29 29.32
C THR A 714 60.25 -5.39 28.31
N ASN A 715 60.29 -6.66 28.73
CA ASN A 715 60.09 -7.85 27.88
C ASN A 715 61.13 -8.01 26.75
N VAL A 716 62.35 -7.49 26.95
CA VAL A 716 63.50 -7.76 26.07
C VAL A 716 64.01 -9.17 26.39
N ALA A 717 63.80 -10.11 25.48
CA ALA A 717 64.37 -11.46 25.55
C ALA A 717 65.90 -11.43 25.46
N ASP A 718 66.58 -12.54 25.75
CA ASP A 718 68.03 -12.63 25.59
C ASP A 718 68.40 -12.44 24.11
N GLY A 719 69.26 -11.45 23.82
CA GLY A 719 69.77 -11.23 22.47
C GLY A 719 70.69 -12.37 22.04
N MET A 720 70.46 -12.92 20.85
CA MET A 720 71.19 -14.07 20.28
C MET A 720 72.04 -13.68 19.04
N ALA A 721 71.76 -12.53 18.42
CA ALA A 721 72.44 -12.03 17.24
C ALA A 721 73.08 -10.63 17.47
N PRO A 722 74.07 -10.19 16.66
CA PRO A 722 74.85 -8.97 16.91
C PRO A 722 74.10 -7.63 16.87
N ARG A 723 72.81 -7.61 16.56
CA ARG A 723 71.96 -6.40 16.54
C ARG A 723 70.76 -6.49 17.47
N ASP A 724 70.67 -7.55 18.27
CA ASP A 724 69.62 -7.69 19.28
C ASP A 724 69.92 -6.78 20.47
N ALA A 725 68.87 -6.31 21.15
CA ALA A 725 69.03 -5.56 22.37
C ALA A 725 69.44 -6.51 23.51
N VAL A 726 70.55 -6.21 24.20
CA VAL A 726 70.93 -6.94 25.41
C VAL A 726 70.02 -6.55 26.57
N ASN A 727 69.54 -7.55 27.31
CA ASN A 727 68.77 -7.29 28.53
C ASN A 727 69.69 -7.21 29.76
N PHE A 728 69.12 -6.82 30.91
CA PHE A 728 69.89 -6.66 32.16
C PHE A 728 70.52 -7.99 32.65
N GLY A 729 69.87 -9.13 32.42
CA GLY A 729 70.40 -10.44 32.80
C GLY A 729 71.68 -10.79 32.05
N GLN A 730 71.75 -10.46 30.76
CA GLN A 730 72.96 -10.67 29.94
C GLN A 730 74.11 -9.75 30.37
N LEU A 731 73.84 -8.48 30.68
CA LEU A 731 74.87 -7.54 31.18
C LEU A 731 75.38 -7.94 32.57
N ASP A 732 74.49 -8.37 33.46
CA ASP A 732 74.85 -8.82 34.82
C ASP A 732 75.69 -10.11 34.79
N ALA A 733 75.43 -11.02 33.85
CA ALA A 733 76.29 -12.19 33.62
C ALA A 733 77.72 -11.81 33.19
N VAL A 734 77.87 -10.84 32.28
CA VAL A 734 79.20 -10.31 31.86
C VAL A 734 79.90 -9.60 33.02
N SER A 735 79.17 -8.79 33.79
CA SER A 735 79.68 -8.09 34.98
C SER A 735 80.27 -9.07 36.01
N ARG A 736 79.53 -10.14 36.33
CA ARG A 736 79.98 -11.20 37.24
C ARG A 736 81.18 -11.98 36.68
N GLY A 737 81.21 -12.25 35.37
CA GLY A 737 82.36 -12.90 34.73
C GLY A 737 83.64 -12.08 34.82
N LEU A 738 83.58 -10.79 34.48
CA LEU A 738 84.75 -9.88 34.51
C LEU A 738 85.28 -9.67 35.94
N GLY A 739 84.39 -9.55 36.93
CA GLY A 739 84.78 -9.44 38.34
C GLY A 739 85.62 -10.62 38.82
N ASN A 740 85.27 -11.84 38.42
CA ASN A 740 86.03 -13.04 38.77
C ASN A 740 87.43 -13.03 38.13
N SER A 741 87.54 -12.68 36.84
CA SER A 741 88.84 -12.62 36.15
C SER A 741 89.78 -11.53 36.70
N ILE A 742 89.23 -10.43 37.22
CA ILE A 742 90.04 -9.39 37.89
C ILE A 742 90.59 -9.90 39.23
N ASN A 743 89.79 -10.64 40.00
CA ASN A 743 90.28 -11.26 41.26
C ASN A 743 91.38 -12.30 41.00
N GLU A 744 91.24 -13.12 39.95
CA GLU A 744 92.24 -14.12 39.56
C GLU A 744 93.54 -13.49 39.03
N LEU A 745 93.45 -12.33 38.37
CA LEU A 745 94.62 -11.53 38.02
C LEU A 745 95.33 -10.98 39.27
N GLY A 746 94.58 -10.57 40.30
CA GLY A 746 95.13 -10.11 41.58
C GLY A 746 96.06 -11.14 42.21
N TYR A 747 95.56 -12.37 42.45
CA TYR A 747 96.35 -13.44 43.06
C TYR A 747 97.65 -13.76 42.30
N ARG A 748 97.63 -13.68 40.96
CA ARG A 748 98.80 -13.93 40.12
C ARG A 748 99.83 -12.79 40.11
N VAL A 749 99.45 -11.59 40.54
CA VAL A 749 100.40 -10.47 40.69
C VAL A 749 101.17 -10.61 42.00
N ASP A 750 100.48 -10.98 43.08
CA ASP A 750 101.11 -11.23 44.39
C ASP A 750 102.16 -12.37 44.30
N GLU A 751 101.83 -13.49 43.65
CA GLU A 751 102.75 -14.62 43.42
C GLU A 751 104.02 -14.22 42.64
N VAL A 752 103.87 -13.32 41.65
CA VAL A 752 105.01 -12.79 40.86
C VAL A 752 105.87 -11.80 41.66
N GLU A 753 105.30 -11.05 42.59
CA GLU A 753 106.06 -10.18 43.50
C GLU A 753 106.94 -11.01 44.44
N ASP A 754 106.39 -12.07 45.04
CA ASP A 754 107.10 -12.98 45.93
C ASP A 754 108.22 -13.76 45.21
N ASP A 755 107.94 -14.36 44.04
CA ASP A 755 108.95 -15.04 43.21
C ASP A 755 110.11 -14.10 42.81
N ALA A 756 109.81 -12.84 42.46
CA ALA A 756 110.81 -11.86 42.10
C ALA A 756 111.68 -11.45 43.31
N ASN A 757 111.08 -11.25 44.48
CA ASN A 757 111.79 -10.94 45.73
C ASN A 757 112.71 -12.11 46.16
N ALA A 758 112.27 -13.36 45.97
CA ALA A 758 113.05 -14.56 46.23
C ALA A 758 114.24 -14.70 45.26
N GLY A 759 114.02 -14.51 43.96
CA GLY A 759 115.09 -14.53 42.95
C GLY A 759 116.15 -13.45 43.15
N ILE A 760 115.77 -12.26 43.63
CA ILE A 760 116.72 -11.20 44.02
C ILE A 760 117.54 -11.64 45.25
N SER A 761 116.91 -12.26 46.24
CA SER A 761 117.60 -12.83 47.40
C SER A 761 118.64 -13.87 46.96
N ALA A 762 118.30 -14.77 46.03
CA ALA A 762 119.23 -15.74 45.46
C ALA A 762 120.44 -15.07 44.77
N ALA A 763 120.20 -14.08 43.92
CA ALA A 763 121.27 -13.33 43.26
C ALA A 763 122.23 -12.66 44.26
N MET A 764 121.69 -12.05 45.33
CA MET A 764 122.52 -11.48 46.40
C MET A 764 123.30 -12.54 47.19
N ALA A 765 122.70 -13.70 47.46
CA ALA A 765 123.41 -14.80 48.11
C ALA A 765 124.61 -15.27 47.26
N MET A 766 124.46 -15.39 45.93
CA MET A 766 125.57 -15.75 45.04
C MET A 766 126.68 -14.69 44.97
N SER A 767 126.33 -13.41 45.03
CA SER A 767 127.31 -12.32 44.95
C SER A 767 128.23 -12.29 46.17
N SER A 768 127.69 -12.63 47.36
CA SER A 768 128.42 -12.67 48.63
C SER A 768 129.51 -13.76 48.72
N LEU A 769 129.53 -14.73 47.80
CA LEU A 769 130.50 -15.82 47.79
C LEU A 769 131.93 -15.32 47.48
N PRO A 770 132.95 -15.67 48.30
CA PRO A 770 134.35 -15.36 47.98
C PRO A 770 134.86 -16.07 46.72
N GLN A 771 136.01 -15.61 46.20
CA GLN A 771 136.72 -16.21 45.07
C GLN A 771 138.12 -16.69 45.52
N ALA A 772 138.56 -17.84 44.98
CA ALA A 772 139.91 -18.36 45.19
C ALA A 772 140.98 -17.39 44.64
N TYR A 773 141.84 -16.91 45.54
CA TYR A 773 142.94 -15.97 45.23
C TYR A 773 144.34 -16.62 45.35
N ILE A 774 144.42 -17.89 45.76
CA ILE A 774 145.69 -18.62 45.95
C ILE A 774 145.94 -19.49 44.73
N ILE A 775 147.09 -19.28 44.08
CA ILE A 775 147.51 -19.95 42.84
C ILE A 775 147.43 -21.48 43.01
N GLY A 776 146.78 -22.13 42.05
CA GLY A 776 146.56 -23.58 41.99
C GLY A 776 145.63 -24.19 43.04
N LYS A 777 145.09 -23.42 43.99
CA LYS A 777 144.17 -23.94 45.01
C LYS A 777 142.70 -23.71 44.65
N SER A 778 141.86 -24.64 45.09
CA SER A 778 140.41 -24.53 45.02
C SER A 778 139.86 -24.02 46.36
N MET A 779 138.74 -23.30 46.32
CA MET A 779 137.99 -22.77 47.44
C MET A 779 136.53 -23.19 47.30
N ILE A 780 135.89 -23.58 48.41
CA ILE A 780 134.43 -23.69 48.52
C ILE A 780 133.98 -22.65 49.53
N GLY A 781 132.90 -21.93 49.21
CA GLY A 781 132.29 -20.92 50.07
C GLY A 781 130.77 -21.08 50.13
N GLY A 782 130.17 -20.53 51.18
CA GLY A 782 128.72 -20.36 51.34
C GLY A 782 128.38 -18.87 51.50
N GLY A 783 127.21 -18.48 51.03
CA GLY A 783 126.67 -17.12 51.11
C GLY A 783 125.18 -17.16 51.44
N ILE A 784 124.68 -16.16 52.16
CA ILE A 784 123.27 -16.04 52.54
C ILE A 784 122.80 -14.60 52.35
N ALA A 785 121.56 -14.40 51.93
CA ALA A 785 120.97 -13.08 51.75
C ALA A 785 119.44 -13.10 51.93
N THR A 786 118.85 -11.92 52.14
CA THR A 786 117.40 -11.71 52.27
C THR A 786 117.00 -10.38 51.63
N TYR A 787 115.82 -10.34 51.02
CA TYR A 787 115.22 -9.18 50.36
C TYR A 787 113.70 -9.22 50.51
N ASN A 788 113.10 -8.13 51.01
CA ASN A 788 111.64 -7.95 51.13
C ASN A 788 110.85 -9.12 51.77
N GLY A 789 111.44 -9.83 52.74
CA GLY A 789 110.81 -10.96 53.45
C GLY A 789 111.29 -12.33 52.96
N GLU A 790 111.70 -12.42 51.70
CA GLU A 790 112.29 -13.62 51.12
C GLU A 790 113.77 -13.77 51.50
N SER A 791 114.30 -14.99 51.43
CA SER A 791 115.66 -15.36 51.81
C SER A 791 116.24 -16.43 50.89
N ALA A 792 117.56 -16.44 50.74
CA ALA A 792 118.24 -17.44 49.92
C ALA A 792 119.60 -17.86 50.46
N VAL A 793 119.98 -19.09 50.12
CA VAL A 793 121.26 -19.72 50.41
C VAL A 793 122.01 -19.95 49.10
N ALA A 794 123.31 -19.66 49.09
CA ALA A 794 124.20 -19.93 47.98
C ALA A 794 125.40 -20.77 48.43
N ILE A 795 125.86 -21.68 47.58
CA ILE A 795 127.14 -22.39 47.71
C ILE A 795 127.92 -22.21 46.41
N GLY A 796 129.22 -22.00 46.51
CA GLY A 796 130.07 -21.86 45.33
C GLY A 796 131.44 -22.52 45.49
N PHE A 797 131.95 -22.99 44.36
CA PHE A 797 133.30 -23.50 44.17
C PHE A 797 134.08 -22.52 43.28
N SER A 798 135.34 -22.25 43.60
CA SER A 798 136.24 -21.54 42.69
C SER A 798 137.65 -22.10 42.71
N LYS A 799 138.39 -21.95 41.61
CA LYS A 799 139.80 -22.33 41.50
C LYS A 799 140.54 -21.28 40.67
N LEU A 800 141.71 -20.88 41.17
CA LEU A 800 142.72 -20.14 40.40
C LEU A 800 143.68 -21.16 39.76
N SER A 801 144.08 -20.93 38.52
CA SER A 801 144.98 -21.80 37.77
C SER A 801 146.34 -21.90 38.45
N ASP A 802 147.06 -22.99 38.16
CA ASP A 802 148.36 -23.27 38.77
C ASP A 802 149.47 -22.28 38.31
N ASP A 803 149.20 -21.51 37.24
CA ASP A 803 150.03 -20.41 36.75
C ASP A 803 149.43 -19.00 37.03
N GLY A 804 148.34 -18.91 37.78
CA GLY A 804 147.67 -17.67 38.18
C GLY A 804 146.90 -16.91 37.07
N ARG A 805 146.99 -17.34 35.82
CA ARG A 805 146.43 -16.61 34.66
C ARG A 805 144.93 -16.76 34.46
N TRP A 806 144.26 -17.75 35.03
CA TRP A 806 142.79 -17.81 34.96
C TRP A 806 142.13 -18.29 36.24
N VAL A 807 140.97 -17.72 36.55
CA VAL A 807 140.13 -18.09 37.69
C VAL A 807 138.76 -18.51 37.19
N MET A 808 138.21 -19.58 37.75
CA MET A 808 136.84 -20.02 37.48
C MET A 808 136.06 -20.10 38.79
N LYS A 809 134.80 -19.69 38.78
CA LYS A 809 133.86 -19.70 39.91
C LYS A 809 132.52 -20.24 39.43
N LEU A 810 132.03 -21.30 40.07
CA LEU A 810 130.70 -21.89 39.88
C LEU A 810 129.90 -21.71 41.17
N ASN A 811 128.62 -21.38 41.04
CA ASN A 811 127.71 -21.03 42.12
C ASN A 811 126.38 -21.79 41.93
N GLY A 812 125.71 -22.14 43.02
CA GLY A 812 124.32 -22.58 43.03
C GLY A 812 123.55 -21.95 44.20
N THR A 813 122.25 -21.77 44.04
CA THR A 813 121.33 -21.20 45.04
C THR A 813 120.03 -21.98 45.18
N ALA A 814 119.41 -21.83 46.35
CA ALA A 814 117.99 -22.05 46.57
C ALA A 814 117.41 -20.88 47.39
N ASP A 815 116.18 -20.48 47.12
CA ASP A 815 115.44 -19.44 47.86
C ASP A 815 114.17 -19.98 48.55
N THR A 816 113.49 -19.11 49.31
CA THR A 816 112.34 -19.45 50.17
C THR A 816 111.05 -19.74 49.42
N GLN A 817 110.90 -19.29 48.17
CA GLN A 817 109.81 -19.74 47.27
C GLN A 817 110.14 -21.08 46.59
N GLY A 818 111.30 -21.67 46.89
CA GLY A 818 111.71 -22.98 46.39
C GLY A 818 112.37 -22.95 45.01
N ASN A 819 112.63 -21.77 44.46
CA ASN A 819 113.33 -21.63 43.20
C ASN A 819 114.82 -21.93 43.40
N VAL A 820 115.46 -22.47 42.35
CA VAL A 820 116.88 -22.84 42.35
C VAL A 820 117.61 -22.19 41.17
N GLY A 821 118.81 -21.67 41.45
CA GLY A 821 119.65 -20.98 40.48
C GLY A 821 121.04 -21.58 40.41
N ALA A 822 121.74 -21.38 39.29
CA ALA A 822 123.16 -21.70 39.16
C ALA A 822 123.84 -20.73 38.20
N ALA A 823 125.10 -20.43 38.47
CA ALA A 823 125.94 -19.57 37.64
C ALA A 823 127.36 -20.14 37.53
N ILE A 824 128.05 -19.82 36.44
CA ILE A 824 129.49 -20.05 36.32
C ILE A 824 130.13 -18.88 35.57
N GLY A 825 131.27 -18.41 36.06
CA GLY A 825 132.08 -17.38 35.44
C GLY A 825 133.55 -17.78 35.43
N ALA A 826 134.26 -17.39 34.37
CA ALA A 826 135.70 -17.50 34.28
C ALA A 826 136.31 -16.14 33.91
N GLY A 827 137.43 -15.78 34.53
CA GLY A 827 138.20 -14.58 34.27
C GLY A 827 139.64 -14.95 33.92
N PHE A 828 140.27 -14.17 33.03
CA PHE A 828 141.65 -14.34 32.61
C PHE A 828 142.44 -13.08 32.94
N HIS A 829 143.61 -13.23 33.55
CA HIS A 829 144.57 -12.16 33.78
C HIS A 829 145.59 -12.12 32.64
N PHE A 830 145.84 -10.93 32.12
CA PHE A 830 146.86 -10.61 31.12
C PHE A 830 147.54 -9.30 31.50
N ASP A 831 148.78 -9.12 31.07
CA ASP A 831 149.60 -7.92 31.31
C ASP A 831 149.25 -6.78 30.33
#